data_AF-A0A4Y8LBZ3-F1
#
_entry.id   AF-A0A4Y8LBZ3-F1
#
_cell.length_a   1.000
_cell.length_b   1.000
_cell.length_c   1.000
_cell.angle_alpha   90.00
_cell.angle_beta   90.00
_cell.angle_gamma   90.00
#
_symmetry.space_group_name_H-M   'P 1'
#
loop_
_entity.id
_entity.type
_entity.pdbx_description
1 polymer ?
#
loop_
_entity_poly.entity_id
_entity_poly.type
_entity_poly.pdbx_seq_one_letter_code
_entity_poly.pdbx_strand_id
1 'polypeptide(L)'
;MKTDLSSQITLERIPAKYYRPSNAFEQTALTRFEKVDTQIYESAQKASIYIAGKIAEEIQRKQAAGENFVLALPGGHSPQSIYQELVRLHKDENLSFKNVIVFSIYEYYPLAKGSSNNLQILKELLLNHVDINTNNIYAPDGTIAKDSIFGHCKEYERQIEKAGGIDYLLLGLGRGGNIGVNIPGSNINSQTRLILLDNQSKKEVANTFGTPDSIPVSAITMGISTMLKAKKITLIAWGEDKSKSVKDVVEGEVSDSIPASWLQNHPNIRLYTDLNAAYDLTRISKPWLVTSCEWTNQLIRRAIVWLCFKTDKPILKLTNKDYQDNGLGELLALYGSAYNVNIKVFNDLQHTITGWPGGKPDADDSNRPERAKPYPKKVVIFSPHPDDDVISMGGTFQRLVNQKHDVHVAYQTSGNIAVGDEEVIRYASLINNVIQKYNPSDKALKEQMDKVLNFLMKEKNIGDEDNKDVLFMKGRIRREEATTACRFIGIPDSHITFLDLPFYETGKVQKSPITQADVNIVKAYLQKVQPHEVFVAGDLADPHGTHKVCLDAILAAIDELKSEGATWLKECRFWMYRGAWAEWEIDYIEMAVPISPEELRSKRLSILKHQSQMESAPFLGNDERLFWQRSEDRNHATAELYHKLGLASYEAIEAFVEYKPL
;
A
#
# COMPACT_ATOMS: atom_id res chain seq x y z
N MET A 1 -0.15 21.49 -11.77
CA MET A 1 0.33 20.42 -10.89
C MET A 1 -0.11 19.07 -11.43
N LYS A 2 0.83 18.14 -11.68
CA LYS A 2 0.52 16.73 -11.88
C LYS A 2 0.50 16.07 -10.49
N THR A 3 -0.64 15.53 -10.07
CA THR A 3 -0.85 15.08 -8.67
C THR A 3 -0.77 13.58 -8.46
N ASP A 4 -0.50 12.82 -9.52
CA ASP A 4 -0.48 11.36 -9.50
C ASP A 4 0.71 10.85 -10.32
N LEU A 5 1.88 11.46 -10.10
CA LEU A 5 3.11 11.10 -10.81
C LEU A 5 3.67 9.76 -10.34
N SER A 6 3.45 9.40 -9.08
CA SER A 6 3.80 8.10 -8.49
C SER A 6 3.11 6.94 -9.20
N SER A 7 1.88 7.12 -9.69
CA SER A 7 1.19 6.12 -10.52
C SER A 7 1.87 5.85 -11.86
N GLN A 8 2.73 6.77 -12.32
CA GLN A 8 3.51 6.63 -13.54
C GLN A 8 4.88 6.02 -13.28
N ILE A 9 5.30 5.92 -12.00
CA ILE A 9 6.48 5.16 -11.61
C ILE A 9 6.13 3.70 -11.83
N THR A 10 6.70 3.16 -12.91
CA THR A 10 6.66 1.73 -13.20
C THR A 10 8.08 1.25 -13.05
N LEU A 11 8.34 0.40 -12.05
CA LEU A 11 9.66 -0.23 -11.84
C LEU A 11 10.08 -1.02 -13.08
N GLU A 12 9.09 -1.53 -13.81
CA GLU A 12 9.19 -2.03 -15.17
C GLU A 12 8.01 -1.54 -16.00
N ARG A 13 8.27 -1.07 -17.22
CA ARG A 13 7.20 -1.02 -18.23
C ARG A 13 6.86 -2.45 -18.61
N ILE A 14 5.87 -3.03 -17.93
CA ILE A 14 5.28 -4.32 -18.30
C ILE A 14 4.85 -4.18 -19.77
N PRO A 15 5.41 -4.99 -20.69
CA PRO A 15 5.04 -4.92 -22.10
C PRO A 15 3.53 -5.09 -22.28
N ALA A 16 2.91 -4.21 -23.07
CA ALA A 16 1.47 -4.23 -23.30
C ALA A 16 0.98 -5.59 -23.78
N LYS A 17 1.80 -6.34 -24.53
CA LYS A 17 1.47 -7.69 -25.02
C LYS A 17 1.06 -8.67 -23.92
N TYR A 18 1.51 -8.51 -22.68
CA TYR A 18 1.18 -9.43 -21.59
C TYR A 18 -0.24 -9.20 -21.01
N TYR A 19 -0.80 -8.00 -21.18
CA TYR A 19 -2.15 -7.66 -20.67
C TYR A 19 -3.11 -7.13 -21.74
N ARG A 20 -2.63 -6.89 -22.96
CA ARG A 20 -3.38 -6.53 -24.17
C ARG A 20 -2.97 -7.46 -25.31
N PRO A 21 -3.41 -8.73 -25.28
CA PRO A 21 -3.16 -9.66 -26.39
C PRO A 21 -3.77 -9.11 -27.67
N SER A 22 -3.07 -9.27 -28.80
CA SER A 22 -3.54 -8.77 -30.10
C SER A 22 -4.65 -9.62 -30.71
N ASN A 23 -4.76 -10.88 -30.26
CA ASN A 23 -5.71 -11.86 -30.78
C ASN A 23 -6.03 -12.94 -29.74
N ALA A 24 -7.05 -13.77 -30.04
CA ALA A 24 -7.54 -14.82 -29.15
C ALA A 24 -6.52 -15.94 -28.88
N PHE A 25 -5.59 -16.20 -29.81
CA PHE A 25 -4.55 -17.22 -29.63
C PHE A 25 -3.53 -16.77 -28.58
N GLU A 26 -3.04 -15.53 -28.68
CA GLU A 26 -2.17 -14.92 -27.67
C GLU A 26 -2.84 -14.84 -26.30
N GLN A 27 -4.12 -14.44 -26.26
CA GLN A 27 -4.89 -14.40 -25.02
C GLN A 27 -4.91 -15.78 -24.36
N THR A 28 -5.24 -16.82 -25.13
CA THR A 28 -5.31 -18.21 -24.64
C THR A 28 -3.97 -18.70 -24.09
N ALA A 29 -2.86 -18.36 -24.76
CA ALA A 29 -1.52 -18.73 -24.29
C ALA A 29 -1.18 -18.04 -22.96
N LEU A 30 -1.41 -16.72 -22.88
CA LEU A 30 -1.13 -15.90 -21.69
C LEU A 30 -1.97 -16.30 -20.48
N THR A 31 -3.25 -16.59 -20.68
CA THR A 31 -4.20 -16.84 -19.59
C THR A 31 -4.32 -18.33 -19.25
N ARG A 32 -3.40 -19.18 -19.72
CA ARG A 32 -3.52 -20.65 -19.57
C ARG A 32 -3.53 -21.16 -18.13
N PHE A 33 -3.01 -20.38 -17.19
CA PHE A 33 -3.04 -20.68 -15.75
C PHE A 33 -4.23 -20.02 -15.04
N GLU A 34 -4.95 -19.12 -15.72
CA GLU A 34 -6.07 -18.39 -15.14
C GLU A 34 -7.35 -19.23 -15.20
N LYS A 35 -7.99 -19.40 -14.04
CA LYS A 35 -9.28 -20.09 -13.85
C LYS A 35 -10.45 -19.10 -13.81
N VAL A 36 -10.17 -17.80 -13.84
CA VAL A 36 -11.13 -16.69 -13.87
C VAL A 36 -10.75 -15.75 -15.01
N ASP A 37 -11.72 -15.33 -15.83
CA ASP A 37 -11.49 -14.31 -16.88
C ASP A 37 -11.00 -13.01 -16.23
N THR A 38 -9.75 -12.65 -16.49
CA THR A 38 -9.06 -11.55 -15.83
C THR A 38 -8.67 -10.46 -16.82
N GLN A 39 -9.18 -9.26 -16.58
CA GLN A 39 -8.92 -8.06 -17.38
C GLN A 39 -8.00 -7.12 -16.60
N ILE A 40 -6.82 -6.86 -17.14
CA ILE A 40 -5.78 -6.04 -16.50
C ILE A 40 -5.74 -4.68 -17.19
N TYR A 41 -5.80 -3.61 -16.40
CA TYR A 41 -5.72 -2.22 -16.86
C TYR A 41 -4.46 -1.55 -16.30
N GLU A 42 -4.01 -0.47 -16.96
CA GLU A 42 -2.83 0.26 -16.48
C GLU A 42 -3.06 0.96 -15.14
N SER A 43 -4.31 1.29 -14.82
CA SER A 43 -4.67 1.89 -13.53
C SER A 43 -6.10 1.53 -13.12
N ALA A 44 -6.36 1.58 -11.81
CA ALA A 44 -7.69 1.40 -11.24
C ALA A 44 -8.71 2.38 -11.87
N GLN A 45 -8.32 3.63 -12.12
CA GLN A 45 -9.22 4.64 -12.70
C GLN A 45 -9.72 4.25 -14.11
N LYS A 46 -8.83 3.75 -14.97
CA LYS A 46 -9.20 3.29 -16.32
C LYS A 46 -10.17 2.10 -16.25
N ALA A 47 -9.88 1.14 -15.37
CA ALA A 47 -10.75 -0.01 -15.14
C ALA A 47 -12.12 0.45 -14.62
N SER A 48 -12.16 1.36 -13.65
CA SER A 48 -13.38 1.86 -13.04
C SER A 48 -14.30 2.56 -14.04
N ILE A 49 -13.74 3.37 -14.94
CA ILE A 49 -14.52 4.00 -16.03
C ILE A 49 -15.17 2.95 -16.92
N TYR A 50 -14.40 1.93 -17.32
CA TYR A 50 -14.92 0.83 -18.13
C TYR A 50 -16.02 0.03 -17.42
N ILE A 51 -15.81 -0.32 -16.14
CA ILE A 51 -16.78 -1.08 -15.34
C ILE A 51 -18.07 -0.27 -15.16
N ALA A 52 -17.97 1.01 -14.82
CA ALA A 52 -19.12 1.90 -14.69
C ALA A 52 -19.92 1.99 -15.99
N GLY A 53 -19.24 2.13 -17.14
CA GLY A 53 -19.87 2.08 -18.46
C GLY A 53 -20.61 0.76 -18.71
N LYS A 54 -20.03 -0.39 -18.34
CA LYS A 54 -20.70 -1.70 -18.46
C LYS A 54 -21.91 -1.84 -17.53
N ILE A 55 -21.86 -1.29 -16.32
CA ILE A 55 -23.03 -1.26 -15.43
C ILE A 55 -24.13 -0.36 -16.02
N ALA A 56 -23.76 0.81 -16.55
CA ALA A 56 -24.68 1.74 -17.20
C ALA A 56 -25.38 1.12 -18.42
N GLU A 57 -24.64 0.42 -19.29
CA GLU A 57 -25.20 -0.32 -20.43
C GLU A 57 -26.27 -1.35 -19.97
N GLU A 58 -26.02 -2.08 -18.89
CA GLU A 58 -26.96 -3.08 -18.36
C GLU A 58 -28.21 -2.44 -17.74
N ILE A 59 -28.04 -1.32 -17.01
CA ILE A 59 -29.15 -0.51 -16.49
C ILE A 59 -30.05 -0.07 -17.64
N GLN A 60 -29.46 0.54 -18.68
CA GLN A 60 -30.19 1.04 -19.85
C GLN A 60 -30.89 -0.10 -20.60
N ARG A 61 -30.24 -1.25 -20.76
CA ARG A 61 -30.82 -2.44 -21.42
C ARG A 61 -32.06 -2.93 -20.66
N LYS A 62 -31.98 -3.06 -19.34
CA LYS A 62 -33.11 -3.46 -18.48
C LYS A 62 -34.22 -2.43 -18.49
N GLN A 63 -33.86 -1.15 -18.44
CA GLN A 63 -34.82 -0.05 -18.51
C GLN A 63 -35.58 -0.04 -19.83
N ALA A 64 -34.90 -0.26 -20.97
CA ALA A 64 -35.52 -0.38 -22.28
C ALA A 64 -36.47 -1.58 -22.39
N ALA A 65 -36.21 -2.66 -21.64
CA ALA A 65 -37.10 -3.81 -21.52
C ALA A 65 -38.25 -3.62 -20.52
N GLY A 66 -38.30 -2.49 -19.80
CA GLY A 66 -39.27 -2.26 -18.73
C GLY A 66 -39.06 -3.14 -17.49
N GLU A 67 -37.85 -3.68 -17.33
CA GLU A 67 -37.46 -4.56 -16.23
C GLU A 67 -36.66 -3.81 -15.17
N ASN A 68 -36.73 -4.29 -13.93
CA ASN A 68 -35.80 -3.85 -12.90
C ASN A 68 -34.42 -4.48 -13.13
N PHE A 69 -33.38 -3.75 -12.77
CA PHE A 69 -32.00 -4.24 -12.72
C PHE A 69 -31.58 -4.43 -11.26
N VAL A 70 -31.34 -5.67 -10.86
CA VAL A 70 -30.99 -5.99 -9.47
C VAL A 70 -29.48 -6.03 -9.28
N LEU A 71 -28.96 -5.03 -8.56
CA LEU A 71 -27.56 -4.85 -8.22
C LEU A 71 -27.29 -5.29 -6.78
N ALA A 72 -26.19 -6.00 -6.57
CA ALA A 72 -25.62 -6.21 -5.25
C ALA A 72 -24.27 -5.49 -5.15
N LEU A 73 -24.11 -4.63 -4.13
CA LEU A 73 -23.02 -3.67 -4.02
C LEU A 73 -22.30 -3.76 -2.67
N PRO A 74 -20.95 -3.68 -2.66
CA PRO A 74 -20.12 -3.54 -1.47
C PRO A 74 -19.96 -2.08 -1.08
N GLY A 75 -19.70 -1.82 0.19
CA GLY A 75 -18.98 -0.61 0.58
C GLY A 75 -17.48 -0.79 0.42
N GLY A 76 -16.72 -0.04 1.21
CA GLY A 76 -15.26 -0.10 1.21
C GLY A 76 -14.60 0.78 0.14
N HIS A 77 -13.28 0.72 0.08
CA HIS A 77 -12.45 1.65 -0.70
C HIS A 77 -12.37 1.30 -2.20
N SER A 78 -12.21 0.02 -2.55
CA SER A 78 -12.02 -0.42 -3.94
C SER A 78 -13.12 0.04 -4.94
N PRO A 79 -14.42 0.02 -4.60
CA PRO A 79 -15.47 0.40 -5.55
C PRO A 79 -15.68 1.92 -5.65
N GLN A 80 -15.01 2.75 -4.84
CA GLN A 80 -15.28 4.20 -4.76
C GLN A 80 -15.17 4.91 -6.11
N SER A 81 -14.12 4.61 -6.89
CA SER A 81 -13.91 5.24 -8.21
C SER A 81 -14.95 4.79 -9.25
N ILE A 82 -15.53 3.59 -9.11
CA ILE A 82 -16.64 3.12 -9.95
C ILE A 82 -17.91 3.91 -9.62
N TYR A 83 -18.19 4.11 -8.32
CA TYR A 83 -19.36 4.87 -7.86
C TYR A 83 -19.29 6.33 -8.26
N GLN A 84 -18.12 6.96 -8.13
CA GLN A 84 -17.90 8.32 -8.59
C GLN A 84 -18.18 8.47 -10.09
N GLU A 85 -17.75 7.51 -10.91
CA GLU A 85 -18.03 7.53 -12.34
C GLU A 85 -19.52 7.29 -12.64
N LEU A 86 -20.20 6.37 -11.93
CA LEU A 86 -21.64 6.18 -12.08
C LEU A 86 -22.44 7.45 -11.73
N VAL A 87 -22.01 8.18 -10.70
CA VAL A 87 -22.59 9.49 -10.34
C VAL A 87 -22.34 10.51 -11.45
N ARG A 88 -21.15 10.52 -12.06
CA ARG A 88 -20.85 11.37 -13.22
C ARG A 88 -21.76 11.03 -14.41
N LEU A 89 -21.88 9.75 -14.76
CA LEU A 89 -22.77 9.28 -15.83
C LEU A 89 -24.24 9.65 -15.57
N HIS A 90 -24.70 9.62 -14.32
CA HIS A 90 -26.02 10.10 -13.95
C HIS A 90 -26.19 11.61 -14.22
N LYS A 91 -25.26 12.42 -13.72
CA LYS A 91 -25.34 13.89 -13.79
C LYS A 91 -25.11 14.44 -15.20
N ASP A 92 -24.16 13.87 -15.93
CA ASP A 92 -23.66 14.45 -17.18
C ASP A 92 -24.24 13.74 -18.41
N GLU A 93 -24.64 12.46 -18.28
CA GLU A 93 -25.07 11.61 -19.40
C GLU A 93 -26.48 11.02 -19.22
N ASN A 94 -27.24 11.52 -18.22
CA ASN A 94 -28.64 11.16 -17.94
C ASN A 94 -28.90 9.66 -17.68
N LEU A 95 -27.92 8.91 -17.17
CA LEU A 95 -28.15 7.54 -16.70
C LEU A 95 -29.16 7.53 -15.53
N SER A 96 -30.29 6.85 -15.64
CA SER A 96 -31.31 6.79 -14.58
C SER A 96 -31.23 5.50 -13.75
N PHE A 97 -31.42 5.62 -12.44
CA PHE A 97 -31.44 4.55 -11.46
C PHE A 97 -32.86 4.21 -10.97
N LYS A 98 -33.91 4.77 -11.58
CA LYS A 98 -35.31 4.58 -11.14
C LYS A 98 -35.77 3.12 -11.16
N ASN A 99 -35.29 2.31 -12.10
CA ASN A 99 -35.59 0.87 -12.19
C ASN A 99 -34.50 -0.01 -11.55
N VAL A 100 -33.57 0.58 -10.79
CA VAL A 100 -32.52 -0.17 -10.11
C VAL A 100 -32.98 -0.59 -8.72
N ILE A 101 -32.68 -1.84 -8.37
CA ILE A 101 -32.83 -2.39 -7.02
C ILE A 101 -31.43 -2.71 -6.48
N VAL A 102 -31.11 -2.24 -5.28
CA VAL A 102 -29.79 -2.41 -4.66
C VAL A 102 -29.88 -3.28 -3.41
N PHE A 103 -28.99 -4.27 -3.33
CA PHE A 103 -28.74 -5.09 -2.16
C PHE A 103 -27.32 -4.82 -1.63
N SER A 104 -27.19 -4.27 -0.42
CA SER A 104 -25.91 -4.13 0.27
C SER A 104 -25.41 -5.51 0.72
N ILE A 105 -24.19 -5.90 0.33
CA ILE A 105 -23.70 -7.26 0.57
C ILE A 105 -23.40 -7.60 2.05
N TYR A 106 -23.23 -6.61 2.91
CA TYR A 106 -23.07 -6.82 4.35
C TYR A 106 -23.46 -5.58 5.16
N GLU A 107 -23.60 -5.77 6.47
CA GLU A 107 -23.64 -4.71 7.47
C GLU A 107 -22.98 -5.17 8.77
N TYR A 108 -22.34 -4.26 9.51
CA TYR A 108 -21.69 -4.59 10.78
C TYR A 108 -22.69 -4.91 11.90
N TYR A 109 -22.24 -5.63 12.93
CA TYR A 109 -23.07 -6.03 14.06
C TYR A 109 -22.26 -6.18 15.37
N PRO A 110 -22.76 -5.72 16.52
CA PRO A 110 -23.89 -4.79 16.65
C PRO A 110 -23.48 -3.39 16.18
N LEU A 111 -24.42 -2.64 15.58
CA LEU A 111 -24.22 -1.22 15.30
C LEU A 111 -24.66 -0.37 16.49
N ALA A 112 -23.75 0.45 16.99
CA ALA A 112 -24.06 1.46 17.99
C ALA A 112 -24.76 2.66 17.32
N LYS A 113 -25.55 3.40 18.09
CA LYS A 113 -26.21 4.61 17.56
C LYS A 113 -25.14 5.65 17.18
N GLY A 114 -25.13 6.06 15.92
CA GLY A 114 -24.19 7.07 15.41
C GLY A 114 -22.84 6.52 14.95
N SER A 115 -22.61 5.20 14.98
CA SER A 115 -21.39 4.60 14.43
C SER A 115 -21.40 4.56 12.90
N SER A 116 -20.22 4.65 12.29
CA SER A 116 -20.01 4.35 10.87
C SER A 116 -20.61 2.99 10.51
N ASN A 117 -21.27 2.89 9.36
CA ASN A 117 -21.88 1.66 8.88
C ASN A 117 -21.78 1.54 7.35
N ASN A 118 -21.93 0.32 6.83
CA ASN A 118 -21.70 0.03 5.43
C ASN A 118 -22.74 0.69 4.51
N LEU A 119 -24.01 0.67 4.91
CA LEU A 119 -25.08 1.29 4.12
C LEU A 119 -24.89 2.81 4.00
N GLN A 120 -24.46 3.48 5.08
CA GLN A 120 -24.19 4.92 5.08
C GLN A 120 -23.05 5.26 4.12
N ILE A 121 -21.97 4.49 4.13
CA ILE A 121 -20.86 4.66 3.17
C ILE A 121 -21.37 4.52 1.73
N LEU A 122 -22.19 3.50 1.45
CA LEU A 122 -22.75 3.31 0.11
C LEU A 122 -23.67 4.47 -0.32
N LYS A 123 -24.43 5.03 0.63
CA LYS A 123 -25.26 6.22 0.40
C LYS A 123 -24.44 7.46 0.06
N GLU A 124 -23.37 7.69 0.81
CA GLU A 124 -22.45 8.83 0.61
C GLU A 124 -21.68 8.72 -0.70
N LEU A 125 -21.31 7.51 -1.13
CA LEU A 125 -20.55 7.31 -2.36
C LEU A 125 -21.43 7.31 -3.63
N LEU A 126 -22.67 6.83 -3.53
CA LEU A 126 -23.54 6.62 -4.71
C LEU A 126 -25.00 6.99 -4.46
N LEU A 127 -25.67 6.36 -3.50
CA LEU A 127 -27.14 6.30 -3.50
C LEU A 127 -27.82 7.65 -3.24
N ASN A 128 -27.17 8.57 -2.52
CA ASN A 128 -27.69 9.93 -2.31
C ASN A 128 -27.44 10.87 -3.50
N HIS A 129 -26.72 10.40 -4.52
CA HIS A 129 -26.28 11.20 -5.66
C HIS A 129 -26.94 10.79 -6.99
N VAL A 130 -27.89 9.85 -6.94
CA VAL A 130 -28.63 9.32 -8.10
C VAL A 130 -30.14 9.27 -7.82
N ASP A 131 -30.96 9.09 -8.85
CA ASP A 131 -32.43 9.09 -8.80
C ASP A 131 -33.05 7.72 -8.42
N ILE A 132 -32.36 6.93 -7.60
CA ILE A 132 -32.86 5.63 -7.12
C ILE A 132 -34.03 5.81 -6.14
N ASN A 133 -35.04 4.94 -6.23
CA ASN A 133 -36.12 4.90 -5.26
C ASN A 133 -35.62 4.31 -3.93
N THR A 134 -35.83 5.00 -2.81
CA THR A 134 -35.38 4.54 -1.48
C THR A 134 -35.98 3.20 -1.06
N ASN A 135 -37.16 2.85 -1.57
CA ASN A 135 -37.80 1.55 -1.31
C ASN A 135 -37.13 0.39 -2.05
N ASN A 136 -36.24 0.69 -3.00
CA ASN A 136 -35.48 -0.29 -3.75
C ASN A 136 -34.09 -0.54 -3.13
N ILE A 137 -33.81 -0.04 -1.92
CA ILE A 137 -32.53 -0.22 -1.23
C ILE A 137 -32.72 -1.20 -0.08
N TYR A 138 -32.02 -2.32 -0.15
CA TYR A 138 -32.07 -3.40 0.83
C TYR A 138 -30.69 -3.60 1.47
N ALA A 139 -30.63 -3.72 2.79
CA ALA A 139 -29.40 -4.00 3.53
C ALA A 139 -29.70 -4.87 4.76
N PRO A 140 -28.75 -5.68 5.22
CA PRO A 140 -28.85 -6.27 6.55
C PRO A 140 -28.94 -5.17 7.62
N ASP A 141 -29.75 -5.40 8.66
CA ASP A 141 -29.95 -4.45 9.75
C ASP A 141 -29.04 -4.81 10.95
N GLY A 142 -28.01 -4.01 11.16
CA GLY A 142 -27.04 -4.18 12.25
C GLY A 142 -27.56 -3.81 13.65
N THR A 143 -28.80 -3.33 13.78
CA THR A 143 -29.39 -2.85 15.05
C THR A 143 -30.38 -3.83 15.69
N ILE A 144 -30.68 -4.94 15.01
CA ILE A 144 -31.66 -5.91 15.48
C ILE A 144 -31.21 -6.69 16.72
N ALA A 145 -32.18 -7.18 17.49
CA ALA A 145 -31.91 -8.09 18.59
C ALA A 145 -31.24 -9.38 18.09
N LYS A 146 -30.28 -9.91 18.86
CA LYS A 146 -29.46 -11.07 18.49
C LYS A 146 -30.29 -12.29 18.10
N ASP A 147 -31.39 -12.55 18.80
CA ASP A 147 -32.27 -13.69 18.57
C ASP A 147 -33.07 -13.57 17.25
N SER A 148 -33.19 -12.36 16.69
CA SER A 148 -33.89 -12.10 15.43
C SER A 148 -32.98 -12.24 14.20
N ILE A 149 -31.65 -12.36 14.37
CA ILE A 149 -30.68 -12.34 13.27
C ILE A 149 -30.95 -13.44 12.25
N PHE A 150 -31.22 -14.67 12.69
CA PHE A 150 -31.45 -15.79 11.77
C PHE A 150 -32.70 -15.58 10.92
N GLY A 151 -33.78 -15.08 11.52
CA GLY A 151 -35.00 -14.72 10.80
C GLY A 151 -34.77 -13.58 9.82
N HIS A 152 -33.99 -12.57 10.22
CA HIS A 152 -33.62 -11.45 9.37
C HIS A 152 -32.77 -11.87 8.16
N CYS A 153 -31.80 -12.76 8.35
CA CYS A 153 -30.98 -13.31 7.25
C CYS A 153 -31.85 -14.06 6.23
N LYS A 154 -32.81 -14.87 6.70
CA LYS A 154 -33.77 -15.57 5.82
C LYS A 154 -34.68 -14.61 5.06
N GLU A 155 -35.15 -13.56 5.71
CA GLU A 155 -35.97 -12.55 5.06
C GLU A 155 -35.17 -11.83 3.97
N TYR A 156 -33.91 -11.48 4.23
CA TYR A 156 -33.01 -10.87 3.26
C TYR A 156 -32.82 -11.76 2.02
N GLU A 157 -32.56 -13.06 2.19
CA GLU A 157 -32.53 -14.04 1.08
C GLU A 157 -33.85 -14.07 0.28
N ARG A 158 -34.99 -14.06 0.99
CA ARG A 158 -36.32 -14.05 0.34
C ARG A 158 -36.57 -12.76 -0.44
N GLN A 159 -36.06 -11.62 0.03
CA GLN A 159 -36.17 -10.35 -0.70
C GLN A 159 -35.37 -10.40 -2.01
N ILE A 160 -34.18 -11.03 -2.00
CA ILE A 160 -33.40 -11.26 -3.23
C ILE A 160 -34.19 -12.14 -4.21
N GLU A 161 -34.77 -13.24 -3.73
CA GLU A 161 -35.58 -14.14 -4.57
C GLU A 161 -36.82 -13.43 -5.14
N LYS A 162 -37.51 -12.62 -4.33
CA LYS A 162 -38.67 -11.81 -4.77
C LYS A 162 -38.31 -10.77 -5.82
N ALA A 163 -37.10 -10.22 -5.78
CA ALA A 163 -36.61 -9.30 -6.79
C ALA A 163 -36.23 -10.00 -8.12
N GLY A 164 -36.28 -11.34 -8.18
CA GLY A 164 -35.91 -12.12 -9.36
C GLY A 164 -34.44 -12.58 -9.38
N GLY A 165 -33.77 -12.54 -8.22
CA GLY A 165 -32.35 -12.81 -8.08
C GLY A 165 -31.47 -11.62 -8.44
N ILE A 166 -30.16 -11.75 -8.21
CA ILE A 166 -29.18 -10.68 -8.48
C ILE A 166 -28.77 -10.74 -9.95
N ASP A 167 -29.02 -9.67 -10.72
CA ASP A 167 -28.57 -9.58 -12.11
C ASP A 167 -27.05 -9.33 -12.19
N TYR A 168 -26.53 -8.49 -11.29
CA TYR A 168 -25.11 -8.13 -11.27
C TYR A 168 -24.61 -7.92 -9.85
N LEU A 169 -23.56 -8.65 -9.48
CA LEU A 169 -22.90 -8.59 -8.19
C LEU A 169 -21.51 -7.98 -8.37
N LEU A 170 -21.28 -6.81 -7.76
CA LEU A 170 -19.95 -6.21 -7.63
C LEU A 170 -19.30 -6.69 -6.34
N LEU A 171 -18.03 -7.07 -6.37
CA LEU A 171 -17.26 -7.50 -5.20
C LEU A 171 -15.88 -6.88 -5.22
N GLY A 172 -15.43 -6.37 -4.07
CA GLY A 172 -14.01 -6.07 -3.84
C GLY A 172 -13.28 -7.28 -3.26
N LEU A 173 -12.03 -7.50 -3.69
CA LEU A 173 -11.16 -8.53 -3.14
C LEU A 173 -10.39 -8.01 -1.91
N GLY A 174 -10.53 -8.69 -0.78
CA GLY A 174 -9.75 -8.45 0.44
C GLY A 174 -8.33 -9.03 0.36
N ARG A 175 -7.42 -8.57 1.22
CA ARG A 175 -6.00 -9.02 1.21
C ARG A 175 -5.84 -10.50 1.56
N GLY A 176 -6.79 -11.05 2.32
CA GLY A 176 -6.82 -12.48 2.66
C GLY A 176 -7.63 -13.32 1.67
N GLY A 177 -8.04 -12.77 0.52
CA GLY A 177 -8.96 -13.45 -0.38
C GLY A 177 -10.41 -13.47 0.11
N ASN A 178 -10.77 -12.63 1.10
CA ASN A 178 -12.15 -12.45 1.55
C ASN A 178 -12.98 -11.65 0.52
N ILE A 179 -14.28 -11.94 0.46
CA ILE A 179 -15.29 -11.21 -0.33
C ILE A 179 -16.48 -10.85 0.55
N GLY A 180 -16.81 -9.56 0.62
CA GLY A 180 -17.62 -9.05 1.72
C GLY A 180 -16.94 -9.37 3.05
N VAL A 181 -17.66 -10.02 3.96
CA VAL A 181 -17.11 -10.50 5.24
C VAL A 181 -16.99 -12.03 5.28
N ASN A 182 -16.95 -12.67 4.12
CA ASN A 182 -16.63 -14.10 4.03
C ASN A 182 -15.11 -14.27 4.18
N ILE A 183 -14.67 -14.53 5.40
CA ILE A 183 -13.27 -14.75 5.82
C ILE A 183 -12.84 -16.23 5.69
N PRO A 184 -11.54 -16.56 5.81
CA PRO A 184 -11.06 -17.95 5.75
C PRO A 184 -11.87 -18.91 6.62
N GLY A 185 -12.22 -20.07 6.07
CA GLY A 185 -13.16 -21.04 6.64
C GLY A 185 -14.61 -20.85 6.17
N SER A 186 -14.90 -19.85 5.32
CA SER A 186 -16.22 -19.67 4.72
C SER A 186 -16.49 -20.72 3.63
N ASN A 187 -17.53 -21.52 3.84
CA ASN A 187 -17.91 -22.62 2.95
C ASN A 187 -18.72 -22.17 1.73
N ILE A 188 -18.61 -22.91 0.63
CA ILE A 188 -19.39 -22.69 -0.60
C ILE A 188 -20.91 -22.69 -0.38
N ASN A 189 -21.41 -23.49 0.56
CA ASN A 189 -22.84 -23.60 0.89
C ASN A 189 -23.33 -22.51 1.87
N SER A 190 -22.49 -21.53 2.22
CA SER A 190 -22.88 -20.48 3.15
C SER A 190 -23.94 -19.56 2.54
N GLN A 191 -25.02 -19.36 3.28
CA GLN A 191 -26.05 -18.35 3.00
C GLN A 191 -25.75 -17.08 3.81
N THR A 192 -26.62 -16.06 3.68
CA THR A 192 -26.58 -14.86 4.51
C THR A 192 -26.55 -15.22 5.99
N ARG A 193 -25.57 -14.74 6.73
CA ARG A 193 -25.33 -15.13 8.13
C ARG A 193 -24.57 -14.07 8.92
N LEU A 194 -24.64 -14.19 10.25
CA LEU A 194 -23.71 -13.53 11.16
C LEU A 194 -22.34 -14.21 11.14
N ILE A 195 -21.28 -13.42 11.08
CA ILE A 195 -19.89 -13.88 11.16
C ILE A 195 -19.07 -12.94 12.04
N LEU A 196 -18.14 -13.50 12.80
CA LEU A 196 -17.17 -12.72 13.58
C LEU A 196 -16.10 -12.15 12.65
N LEU A 197 -15.69 -10.91 12.90
CA LEU A 197 -14.57 -10.32 12.17
C LEU A 197 -13.26 -10.94 12.65
N ASP A 198 -12.44 -11.41 11.70
CA ASP A 198 -11.07 -11.80 11.99
C ASP A 198 -10.16 -10.56 12.14
N ASN A 199 -8.94 -10.79 12.60
CA ASN A 199 -7.98 -9.71 12.84
C ASN A 199 -7.65 -8.94 11.56
N GLN A 200 -7.65 -9.61 10.40
CA GLN A 200 -7.39 -9.00 9.10
C GLN A 200 -8.53 -8.05 8.70
N SER A 201 -9.78 -8.49 8.80
CA SER A 201 -10.96 -7.68 8.49
C SER A 201 -11.04 -6.46 9.40
N LYS A 202 -10.76 -6.64 10.71
CA LYS A 202 -10.68 -5.52 11.66
C LYS A 202 -9.67 -4.45 11.21
N LYS A 203 -8.53 -4.85 10.65
CA LYS A 203 -7.52 -3.90 10.12
C LYS A 203 -8.00 -3.19 8.87
N GLU A 204 -8.59 -3.93 7.93
CA GLU A 204 -9.11 -3.33 6.70
C GLU A 204 -10.17 -2.26 6.98
N VAL A 205 -10.92 -2.40 8.08
CA VAL A 205 -11.96 -1.44 8.49
C VAL A 205 -11.49 -0.45 9.56
N ALA A 206 -10.29 -0.59 10.12
CA ALA A 206 -9.80 0.27 11.20
C ALA A 206 -9.82 1.76 10.82
N ASN A 207 -9.44 2.08 9.58
CA ASN A 207 -9.51 3.44 9.05
C ASN A 207 -10.94 4.01 8.97
N THR A 208 -11.97 3.14 8.95
CA THR A 208 -13.39 3.54 8.90
C THR A 208 -13.96 3.84 10.28
N PHE A 209 -13.42 3.20 11.33
CA PHE A 209 -13.91 3.32 12.71
C PHE A 209 -12.98 4.14 13.61
N GLY A 210 -11.73 4.39 13.19
CA GLY A 210 -10.78 5.25 13.87
C GLY A 210 -9.96 4.52 14.94
N THR A 211 -10.62 3.84 15.90
CA THR A 211 -9.95 3.10 16.98
C THR A 211 -10.28 1.60 16.96
N PRO A 212 -9.36 0.71 17.39
CA PRO A 212 -9.64 -0.72 17.47
C PRO A 212 -10.91 -1.09 18.28
N ASP A 213 -11.17 -0.36 19.38
CA ASP A 213 -12.31 -0.63 20.27
C ASP A 213 -13.66 -0.24 19.68
N SER A 214 -13.68 0.68 18.72
CA SER A 214 -14.89 1.10 18.02
C SER A 214 -15.31 0.17 16.88
N ILE A 215 -14.45 -0.79 16.52
CA ILE A 215 -14.72 -1.75 15.44
C ILE A 215 -15.73 -2.80 15.94
N PRO A 216 -16.87 -2.98 15.24
CA PRO A 216 -17.83 -4.02 15.58
C PRO A 216 -17.19 -5.42 15.56
N VAL A 217 -17.61 -6.29 16.49
CA VAL A 217 -17.03 -7.63 16.63
C VAL A 217 -17.46 -8.61 15.53
N SER A 218 -18.56 -8.30 14.83
CA SER A 218 -19.16 -9.16 13.81
C SER A 218 -19.81 -8.36 12.68
N ALA A 219 -20.28 -9.07 11.66
CA ALA A 219 -21.11 -8.53 10.59
C ALA A 219 -22.14 -9.57 10.14
N ILE A 220 -23.27 -9.09 9.61
CA ILE A 220 -24.20 -9.90 8.83
C ILE A 220 -23.77 -9.75 7.36
N THR A 221 -23.41 -10.86 6.71
CA THR A 221 -22.88 -10.85 5.34
C THR A 221 -23.66 -11.80 4.45
N MET A 222 -23.86 -11.40 3.19
CA MET A 222 -24.27 -12.29 2.11
C MET A 222 -23.28 -13.46 2.01
N GLY A 223 -23.81 -14.68 1.95
CA GLY A 223 -23.00 -15.90 1.89
C GLY A 223 -22.53 -16.23 0.47
N ILE A 224 -21.56 -17.14 0.36
CA ILE A 224 -20.96 -17.54 -0.91
C ILE A 224 -21.98 -18.23 -1.83
N SER A 225 -22.86 -19.07 -1.26
CA SER A 225 -23.92 -19.73 -2.03
C SER A 225 -24.87 -18.71 -2.64
N THR A 226 -25.17 -17.64 -1.92
CA THR A 226 -26.01 -16.54 -2.39
C THR A 226 -25.32 -15.74 -3.48
N MET A 227 -24.01 -15.45 -3.32
CA MET A 227 -23.20 -14.76 -4.33
C MET A 227 -23.12 -15.56 -5.64
N LEU A 228 -22.94 -16.89 -5.57
CA LEU A 228 -22.86 -17.77 -6.74
C LEU A 228 -24.18 -17.90 -7.52
N LYS A 229 -25.32 -17.45 -6.97
CA LYS A 229 -26.61 -17.40 -7.68
C LYS A 229 -26.79 -16.14 -8.54
N ALA A 230 -25.90 -15.15 -8.42
CA ALA A 230 -25.95 -13.96 -9.26
C ALA A 230 -25.83 -14.33 -10.75
N LYS A 231 -26.41 -13.56 -11.67
CA LYS A 231 -26.29 -13.86 -13.11
C LYS A 231 -24.92 -13.45 -13.67
N LYS A 232 -24.29 -12.45 -13.05
CA LYS A 232 -22.97 -11.94 -13.41
C LYS A 232 -22.25 -11.46 -12.15
N ILE A 233 -20.97 -11.81 -12.03
CA ILE A 233 -20.11 -11.38 -10.94
C ILE A 233 -18.95 -10.57 -11.51
N THR A 234 -18.73 -9.39 -10.97
CA THR A 234 -17.53 -8.59 -11.23
C THR A 234 -16.74 -8.46 -9.95
N LEU A 235 -15.54 -9.05 -9.95
CA LEU A 235 -14.57 -8.92 -8.87
C LEU A 235 -13.59 -7.80 -9.23
N ILE A 236 -13.23 -6.97 -8.25
CA ILE A 236 -12.24 -5.89 -8.44
C ILE A 236 -11.11 -5.97 -7.41
N ALA A 237 -9.90 -5.68 -7.85
CA ALA A 237 -8.71 -5.65 -7.00
C ALA A 237 -7.69 -4.63 -7.52
N TRP A 238 -7.32 -3.65 -6.68
CA TRP A 238 -6.39 -2.57 -7.03
C TRP A 238 -5.22 -2.55 -6.05
N GLY A 239 -4.03 -2.22 -6.54
CA GLY A 239 -2.86 -2.02 -5.70
C GLY A 239 -2.04 -3.28 -5.41
N GLU A 240 -0.76 -3.07 -5.16
CA GLU A 240 0.24 -4.11 -4.92
C GLU A 240 -0.11 -5.02 -3.73
N ASP A 241 -0.79 -4.47 -2.70
CA ASP A 241 -1.22 -5.21 -1.50
C ASP A 241 -2.27 -6.31 -1.79
N LYS A 242 -2.86 -6.32 -3.00
CA LYS A 242 -3.79 -7.34 -3.48
C LYS A 242 -3.15 -8.35 -4.43
N SER A 243 -1.90 -8.14 -4.84
CA SER A 243 -1.21 -8.94 -5.87
C SER A 243 -1.25 -10.45 -5.60
N LYS A 244 -0.85 -10.84 -4.39
CA LYS A 244 -0.89 -12.23 -3.94
C LYS A 244 -2.31 -12.80 -3.96
N SER A 245 -3.29 -12.08 -3.41
CA SER A 245 -4.68 -12.55 -3.34
C SER A 245 -5.28 -12.72 -4.73
N VAL A 246 -4.97 -11.80 -5.66
CA VAL A 246 -5.37 -11.91 -7.06
C VAL A 246 -4.84 -13.20 -7.66
N LYS A 247 -3.55 -13.48 -7.49
CA LYS A 247 -2.97 -14.75 -7.97
C LYS A 247 -3.62 -15.97 -7.34
N ASP A 248 -3.79 -15.98 -6.02
CA ASP A 248 -4.37 -17.12 -5.30
C ASP A 248 -5.81 -17.41 -5.77
N VAL A 249 -6.59 -16.37 -6.10
CA VAL A 249 -7.96 -16.51 -6.60
C VAL A 249 -8.02 -16.86 -8.08
N VAL A 250 -7.12 -16.33 -8.90
CA VAL A 250 -7.16 -16.50 -10.36
C VAL A 250 -6.46 -17.78 -10.80
N GLU A 251 -5.32 -18.12 -10.21
CA GLU A 251 -4.47 -19.25 -10.63
C GLU A 251 -4.48 -20.41 -9.61
N GLY A 252 -4.79 -20.11 -8.35
CA GLY A 252 -4.75 -21.08 -7.24
C GLY A 252 -5.88 -22.10 -7.24
N GLU A 253 -5.78 -23.08 -6.33
CA GLU A 253 -6.82 -24.07 -6.09
C GLU A 253 -7.99 -23.49 -5.28
N VAL A 254 -9.19 -24.01 -5.53
CA VAL A 254 -10.38 -23.63 -4.78
C VAL A 254 -10.25 -24.15 -3.34
N SER A 255 -10.36 -23.25 -2.36
CA SER A 255 -10.24 -23.57 -0.93
C SER A 255 -11.05 -22.60 -0.06
N ASP A 256 -11.54 -23.07 1.08
CA ASP A 256 -12.15 -22.25 2.11
C ASP A 256 -11.15 -21.31 2.81
N SER A 257 -9.85 -21.59 2.72
CA SER A 257 -8.79 -20.70 3.19
C SER A 257 -8.70 -19.39 2.37
N ILE A 258 -9.15 -19.43 1.10
CA ILE A 258 -9.23 -18.28 0.19
C ILE A 258 -10.68 -18.19 -0.33
N PRO A 259 -11.61 -17.61 0.44
CA PRO A 259 -13.05 -17.66 0.12
C PRO A 259 -13.44 -17.18 -1.29
N ALA A 260 -12.73 -16.19 -1.84
CA ALA A 260 -12.95 -15.70 -3.19
C ALA A 260 -12.63 -16.74 -4.28
N SER A 261 -11.79 -17.75 -4.00
CA SER A 261 -11.52 -18.84 -4.93
C SER A 261 -12.76 -19.68 -5.26
N TRP A 262 -13.78 -19.71 -4.37
CA TRP A 262 -15.05 -20.36 -4.67
C TRP A 262 -15.76 -19.78 -5.90
N LEU A 263 -15.50 -18.50 -6.21
CA LEU A 263 -16.09 -17.82 -7.35
C LEU A 263 -15.58 -18.36 -8.70
N GLN A 264 -14.49 -19.13 -8.73
CA GLN A 264 -14.03 -19.86 -9.93
C GLN A 264 -15.13 -20.80 -10.49
N ASN A 265 -16.08 -21.22 -9.64
CA ASN A 265 -17.19 -22.09 -10.04
C ASN A 265 -18.34 -21.33 -10.73
N HIS A 266 -18.27 -20.00 -10.83
CA HIS A 266 -19.32 -19.20 -11.43
C HIS A 266 -19.12 -19.08 -12.95
N PRO A 267 -20.14 -19.35 -13.80
CA PRO A 267 -19.96 -19.37 -15.25
C PRO A 267 -19.77 -17.99 -15.88
N ASN A 268 -20.15 -16.91 -15.19
CA ASN A 268 -20.09 -15.54 -15.69
C ASN A 268 -19.44 -14.62 -14.65
N ILE A 269 -18.22 -14.96 -14.25
CA ILE A 269 -17.37 -14.11 -13.43
C ILE A 269 -16.28 -13.47 -14.27
N ARG A 270 -15.95 -12.22 -13.95
CA ARG A 270 -14.77 -11.54 -14.45
C ARG A 270 -14.07 -10.76 -13.34
N LEU A 271 -12.75 -10.89 -13.26
CA LEU A 271 -11.90 -10.05 -12.44
C LEU A 271 -11.41 -8.84 -13.26
N TYR A 272 -11.49 -7.65 -12.68
CA TYR A 272 -10.83 -6.46 -13.18
C TYR A 272 -9.78 -6.02 -12.18
N THR A 273 -8.57 -5.78 -12.67
CA THR A 273 -7.43 -5.44 -11.81
C THR A 273 -6.50 -4.43 -12.50
N ASP A 274 -5.68 -3.74 -11.70
CA ASP A 274 -4.61 -2.89 -12.23
C ASP A 274 -3.30 -3.68 -12.33
N LEU A 275 -2.28 -3.10 -13.00
CA LEU A 275 -1.00 -3.78 -13.18
C LEU A 275 -0.32 -4.13 -11.85
N ASN A 276 -0.51 -3.31 -10.81
CA ASN A 276 0.08 -3.53 -9.49
C ASN A 276 -0.55 -4.75 -8.79
N ALA A 277 -1.88 -4.86 -8.80
CA ALA A 277 -2.59 -6.03 -8.27
C ALA A 277 -2.50 -7.27 -9.18
N ALA A 278 -2.10 -7.11 -10.44
CA ALA A 278 -1.82 -8.23 -11.35
C ALA A 278 -0.39 -8.76 -11.27
N TYR A 279 0.49 -8.11 -10.51
CA TYR A 279 1.94 -8.31 -10.61
C TYR A 279 2.36 -9.77 -10.40
N ASP A 280 1.74 -10.46 -9.45
CA ASP A 280 2.03 -11.86 -9.12
C ASP A 280 1.44 -12.87 -10.11
N LEU A 281 0.56 -12.47 -11.03
CA LEU A 281 0.04 -13.37 -12.07
C LEU A 281 1.18 -13.90 -12.93
N THR A 282 1.07 -15.15 -13.37
CA THR A 282 2.13 -15.85 -14.11
C THR A 282 2.46 -15.14 -15.41
N ARG A 283 1.48 -14.62 -16.14
CA ARG A 283 1.74 -13.86 -17.38
C ARG A 283 2.43 -12.50 -17.18
N ILE A 284 2.48 -11.99 -15.95
CA ILE A 284 3.13 -10.73 -15.59
C ILE A 284 4.48 -11.00 -14.92
N SER A 285 4.50 -11.78 -13.84
CA SER A 285 5.71 -12.09 -13.07
C SER A 285 6.65 -13.07 -13.79
N LYS A 286 6.10 -14.05 -14.53
CA LYS A 286 6.84 -15.18 -15.12
C LYS A 286 6.43 -15.44 -16.57
N PRO A 287 6.47 -14.42 -17.45
CA PRO A 287 5.91 -14.50 -18.81
C PRO A 287 6.53 -15.63 -19.64
N TRP A 288 7.77 -16.04 -19.35
CA TRP A 288 8.46 -17.15 -20.03
C TRP A 288 7.77 -18.51 -19.87
N LEU A 289 6.86 -18.66 -18.91
CA LEU A 289 6.08 -19.89 -18.74
C LEU A 289 4.85 -19.96 -19.66
N VAL A 290 4.47 -18.84 -20.27
CA VAL A 290 3.25 -18.72 -21.08
C VAL A 290 3.49 -18.22 -22.50
N THR A 291 4.58 -17.49 -22.74
CA THR A 291 4.91 -16.92 -24.05
C THR A 291 6.40 -16.63 -24.19
N SER A 292 6.83 -16.29 -25.40
CA SER A 292 8.18 -15.82 -25.69
C SER A 292 8.41 -14.41 -25.14
N CYS A 293 9.61 -14.19 -24.59
CA CYS A 293 9.91 -12.96 -23.87
C CYS A 293 10.82 -12.01 -24.65
N GLU A 294 10.61 -10.70 -24.42
CA GLU A 294 11.64 -9.71 -24.69
C GLU A 294 12.54 -9.65 -23.45
N TRP A 295 13.70 -10.29 -23.55
CA TRP A 295 14.61 -10.49 -22.42
C TRP A 295 15.38 -9.22 -22.07
N THR A 296 14.88 -8.46 -21.09
CA THR A 296 15.60 -7.36 -20.44
C THR A 296 16.54 -7.89 -19.35
N ASN A 297 17.52 -7.08 -18.90
CA ASN A 297 18.39 -7.48 -17.79
C ASN A 297 17.60 -7.83 -16.52
N GLN A 298 16.57 -7.03 -16.21
CA GLN A 298 15.70 -7.26 -15.05
C GLN A 298 14.90 -8.56 -15.19
N LEU A 299 14.28 -8.82 -16.36
CA LEU A 299 13.52 -10.05 -16.59
C LEU A 299 14.41 -11.30 -16.54
N ILE A 300 15.63 -11.23 -17.06
CA ILE A 300 16.63 -12.30 -16.94
C ILE A 300 16.95 -12.54 -15.46
N ARG A 301 17.24 -11.48 -14.71
CA ARG A 301 17.54 -11.57 -13.27
C ARG A 301 16.39 -12.21 -12.50
N ARG A 302 15.14 -11.77 -12.75
CA ARG A 302 13.93 -12.36 -12.15
C ARG A 302 13.81 -13.85 -12.48
N ALA A 303 13.98 -14.22 -13.74
CA ALA A 303 13.90 -15.61 -14.20
C ALA A 303 14.96 -16.51 -13.53
N ILE A 304 16.19 -16.03 -13.41
CA ILE A 304 17.28 -16.83 -12.82
C ILE A 304 17.12 -16.95 -11.31
N VAL A 305 16.73 -15.88 -10.62
CA VAL A 305 16.41 -15.93 -9.18
C VAL A 305 15.26 -16.90 -8.93
N TRP A 306 14.20 -16.84 -9.74
CA TRP A 306 13.10 -17.79 -9.67
C TRP A 306 13.58 -19.23 -9.89
N LEU A 307 14.44 -19.47 -10.88
CA LEU A 307 15.01 -20.78 -11.17
C LEU A 307 15.89 -21.30 -10.02
N CYS A 308 16.68 -20.45 -9.38
CA CYS A 308 17.46 -20.78 -8.18
C CYS A 308 16.56 -21.31 -7.07
N PHE A 309 15.48 -20.60 -6.74
CA PHE A 309 14.52 -21.05 -5.73
C PHE A 309 13.75 -22.30 -6.15
N LYS A 310 13.44 -22.45 -7.44
CA LYS A 310 12.73 -23.63 -7.94
C LYS A 310 13.57 -24.90 -7.88
N THR A 311 14.89 -24.77 -8.03
CA THR A 311 15.84 -25.89 -8.08
C THR A 311 16.65 -26.09 -6.81
N ASP A 312 16.52 -25.17 -5.84
CA ASP A 312 17.35 -25.09 -4.63
C ASP A 312 18.86 -25.06 -4.95
N LYS A 313 19.23 -24.25 -5.95
CA LYS A 313 20.61 -24.10 -6.41
C LYS A 313 21.01 -22.62 -6.50
N PRO A 314 22.22 -22.24 -6.06
CA PRO A 314 22.75 -20.89 -6.31
C PRO A 314 23.01 -20.68 -7.81
N ILE A 315 23.12 -19.42 -8.23
CA ILE A 315 23.16 -19.01 -9.65
C ILE A 315 24.22 -19.79 -10.44
N LEU A 316 25.45 -19.85 -9.92
CA LEU A 316 26.58 -20.47 -10.61
C LEU A 316 26.52 -22.01 -10.69
N LYS A 317 25.56 -22.65 -10.01
CA LYS A 317 25.34 -24.11 -10.05
C LYS A 317 24.20 -24.52 -10.99
N LEU A 318 23.49 -23.58 -11.60
CA LEU A 318 22.43 -23.88 -12.55
C LEU A 318 23.01 -24.45 -13.86
N THR A 319 22.37 -25.48 -14.40
CA THR A 319 22.80 -26.22 -15.60
C THR A 319 21.86 -25.99 -16.78
N ASN A 320 22.29 -26.34 -18.00
CA ASN A 320 21.41 -26.28 -19.19
C ASN A 320 20.10 -27.08 -18.98
N LYS A 321 20.15 -28.20 -18.26
CA LYS A 321 18.98 -29.00 -17.95
C LYS A 321 17.98 -28.23 -17.08
N ASP A 322 18.46 -27.52 -16.06
CA ASP A 322 17.61 -26.72 -15.18
C ASP A 322 16.82 -25.66 -15.97
N TYR A 323 17.47 -25.00 -16.93
CA TYR A 323 16.82 -24.02 -17.81
C TYR A 323 15.79 -24.66 -18.73
N GLN A 324 16.12 -25.79 -19.39
CA GLN A 324 15.23 -26.48 -20.32
C GLN A 324 13.98 -27.01 -19.62
N ASP A 325 14.14 -27.66 -18.46
CA ASP A 325 13.05 -28.28 -17.70
C ASP A 325 12.07 -27.23 -17.13
N ASN A 326 12.45 -25.94 -17.11
CA ASN A 326 11.68 -24.85 -16.49
C ASN A 326 11.30 -23.72 -17.47
N GLY A 327 11.29 -23.99 -18.78
CA GLY A 327 10.80 -23.03 -19.79
C GLY A 327 11.73 -21.87 -20.11
N LEU A 328 13.02 -21.96 -19.74
CA LEU A 328 14.03 -20.92 -19.98
C LEU A 328 14.97 -21.27 -21.16
N GLY A 329 14.51 -22.11 -22.08
CA GLY A 329 15.28 -22.53 -23.26
C GLY A 329 15.68 -21.37 -24.18
N GLU A 330 14.86 -20.31 -24.26
CA GLU A 330 15.19 -19.10 -25.05
C GLU A 330 16.48 -18.42 -24.58
N LEU A 331 16.73 -18.39 -23.27
CA LEU A 331 17.96 -17.84 -22.72
C LEU A 331 19.19 -18.65 -23.13
N LEU A 332 19.05 -19.98 -23.21
CA LEU A 332 20.13 -20.84 -23.70
C LEU A 332 20.41 -20.59 -25.19
N ALA A 333 19.37 -20.36 -25.99
CA ALA A 333 19.54 -20.04 -27.41
C ALA A 333 20.22 -18.67 -27.61
N LEU A 334 19.86 -17.67 -26.80
CA LEU A 334 20.40 -16.31 -26.88
C LEU A 334 21.86 -16.22 -26.39
N TYR A 335 22.20 -16.90 -25.29
CA TYR A 335 23.51 -16.80 -24.64
C TYR A 335 24.41 -18.01 -24.89
N GLY A 336 23.93 -19.03 -25.59
CA GLY A 336 24.63 -20.27 -25.95
C GLY A 336 24.73 -21.31 -24.84
N SER A 337 24.75 -20.91 -23.56
CA SER A 337 24.80 -21.84 -22.42
C SER A 337 24.27 -21.23 -21.13
N ALA A 338 23.85 -22.07 -20.18
CA ALA A 338 23.48 -21.64 -18.83
C ALA A 338 24.66 -20.95 -18.13
N TYR A 339 25.89 -21.42 -18.36
CA TYR A 339 27.09 -20.81 -17.78
C TYR A 339 27.20 -19.31 -18.11
N ASN A 340 27.00 -18.94 -19.37
CA ASN A 340 27.08 -17.55 -19.81
C ASN A 340 25.99 -16.68 -19.16
N VAL A 341 24.76 -17.19 -19.07
CA VAL A 341 23.65 -16.48 -18.39
C VAL A 341 23.93 -16.34 -16.90
N ASN A 342 24.38 -17.41 -16.25
CA ASN A 342 24.69 -17.44 -14.82
C ASN A 342 25.77 -16.41 -14.46
N ILE A 343 26.88 -16.34 -15.21
CA ILE A 343 27.96 -15.37 -14.97
C ILE A 343 27.45 -13.94 -15.15
N LYS A 344 26.66 -13.68 -16.20
CA LYS A 344 26.05 -12.37 -16.40
C LYS A 344 25.20 -11.95 -15.20
N VAL A 345 24.24 -12.78 -14.78
CA VAL A 345 23.34 -12.44 -13.67
C VAL A 345 24.07 -12.34 -12.34
N PHE A 346 25.05 -13.22 -12.10
CA PHE A 346 25.89 -13.16 -10.90
C PHE A 346 26.66 -11.84 -10.82
N ASN A 347 27.28 -11.41 -11.91
CA ASN A 347 27.99 -10.13 -11.98
C ASN A 347 27.01 -8.95 -11.86
N ASP A 348 25.86 -9.01 -12.55
CA ASP A 348 24.83 -7.97 -12.47
C ASP A 348 24.30 -7.77 -11.05
N LEU A 349 24.20 -8.82 -10.23
CA LEU A 349 23.85 -8.74 -8.81
C LEU A 349 25.05 -8.32 -7.93
N GLN A 350 26.26 -8.79 -8.24
CA GLN A 350 27.46 -8.36 -7.52
C GLN A 350 27.69 -6.85 -7.66
N HIS A 351 27.41 -6.27 -8.83
CA HIS A 351 27.55 -4.85 -9.11
C HIS A 351 26.52 -3.97 -8.37
N THR A 352 25.43 -4.53 -7.84
CA THR A 352 24.51 -3.76 -6.98
C THR A 352 25.10 -3.55 -5.58
N ILE A 353 26.05 -4.40 -5.16
CA ILE A 353 26.56 -4.39 -3.79
C ILE A 353 27.59 -3.27 -3.62
N THR A 354 27.33 -2.34 -2.70
CA THR A 354 28.27 -1.27 -2.36
C THR A 354 28.34 -1.00 -0.87
N GLY A 355 29.57 -0.83 -0.36
CA GLY A 355 29.81 -0.30 0.98
C GLY A 355 29.85 1.23 1.02
N TRP A 356 29.75 1.91 -0.13
CA TRP A 356 29.81 3.36 -0.28
C TRP A 356 28.55 3.85 -0.99
N PRO A 357 27.42 3.97 -0.28
CA PRO A 357 26.15 4.41 -0.88
C PRO A 357 26.27 5.79 -1.53
N GLY A 358 27.01 6.73 -0.93
CA GLY A 358 27.29 8.04 -1.52
C GLY A 358 28.44 8.07 -2.54
N GLY A 359 28.92 6.89 -2.99
CA GLY A 359 30.04 6.75 -3.91
C GLY A 359 31.42 6.89 -3.25
N LYS A 360 32.35 5.99 -3.60
CA LYS A 360 33.69 5.95 -3.02
C LYS A 360 34.63 6.94 -3.75
N PRO A 361 35.25 7.90 -3.06
CA PRO A 361 36.22 8.80 -3.70
C PRO A 361 37.45 7.99 -4.18
N ASP A 362 38.04 8.45 -5.29
CA ASP A 362 39.27 7.91 -5.88
C ASP A 362 39.26 6.41 -6.23
N ALA A 363 38.07 5.85 -6.44
CA ALA A 363 37.87 4.47 -6.88
C ALA A 363 37.21 4.42 -8.27
N ASP A 364 37.45 3.32 -8.99
CA ASP A 364 36.66 3.00 -10.18
C ASP A 364 35.21 2.70 -9.77
N ASP A 365 34.29 3.42 -10.43
CA ASP A 365 32.85 3.38 -10.24
C ASP A 365 32.10 2.87 -11.47
N SER A 366 32.80 2.37 -12.50
CA SER A 366 32.21 1.89 -13.76
C SER A 366 31.10 0.85 -13.57
N ASN A 367 31.20 0.04 -12.51
CA ASN A 367 30.23 -1.00 -12.15
C ASN A 367 29.66 -0.80 -10.75
N ARG A 368 29.69 0.42 -10.20
CA ARG A 368 29.14 0.72 -8.88
C ARG A 368 27.78 1.41 -9.02
N PRO A 369 26.87 1.21 -8.05
CA PRO A 369 25.55 1.85 -8.10
C PRO A 369 25.64 3.37 -8.07
N GLU A 370 26.57 3.93 -7.29
CA GLU A 370 26.75 5.39 -7.14
C GLU A 370 28.13 5.86 -7.60
N ARG A 371 28.15 7.02 -8.25
CA ARG A 371 29.32 7.68 -8.82
C ARG A 371 30.26 8.22 -7.75
N ALA A 372 31.57 8.19 -8.00
CA ALA A 372 32.59 8.64 -7.07
C ALA A 372 32.57 10.16 -6.83
N LYS A 373 32.27 10.96 -7.87
CA LYS A 373 32.33 12.44 -7.83
C LYS A 373 30.95 13.08 -8.01
N PRO A 374 30.62 14.16 -7.28
CA PRO A 374 31.49 14.86 -6.31
C PRO A 374 31.60 14.11 -4.97
N TYR A 375 32.61 14.47 -4.18
CA TYR A 375 32.80 14.03 -2.79
C TYR A 375 33.31 15.21 -1.95
N PRO A 376 32.73 15.50 -0.76
CA PRO A 376 31.53 14.88 -0.22
C PRO A 376 30.28 15.21 -1.04
N LYS A 377 29.28 14.32 -1.03
CA LYS A 377 27.95 14.61 -1.61
C LYS A 377 27.08 15.30 -0.57
N LYS A 378 26.33 16.30 -1.04
CA LYS A 378 25.10 16.74 -0.38
C LYS A 378 23.98 15.72 -0.62
N VAL A 379 23.47 15.15 0.45
CA VAL A 379 22.44 14.11 0.43
C VAL A 379 21.20 14.61 1.17
N VAL A 380 20.01 14.40 0.60
CA VAL A 380 18.74 14.65 1.28
C VAL A 380 18.01 13.34 1.47
N ILE A 381 17.59 13.06 2.71
CA ILE A 381 16.72 11.93 3.03
C ILE A 381 15.34 12.50 3.34
N PHE A 382 14.35 12.23 2.49
CA PHE A 382 12.96 12.54 2.80
C PHE A 382 12.36 11.41 3.62
N SER A 383 11.70 11.77 4.72
CA SER A 383 11.07 10.84 5.64
C SER A 383 9.57 11.19 5.74
N PRO A 384 8.65 10.40 5.15
CA PRO A 384 7.22 10.69 5.18
C PRO A 384 6.68 10.79 6.60
N HIS A 385 6.89 9.75 7.42
CA HIS A 385 6.67 9.77 8.85
C HIS A 385 8.01 10.00 9.59
N PRO A 386 8.01 10.59 10.80
CA PRO A 386 9.25 10.97 11.48
C PRO A 386 10.26 9.86 11.83
N ASP A 387 10.01 8.60 11.52
CA ASP A 387 10.85 7.41 11.78
C ASP A 387 11.18 6.57 10.53
N ASP A 388 10.64 6.92 9.36
CA ASP A 388 10.82 6.11 8.14
C ASP A 388 12.29 6.08 7.67
N ASP A 389 13.04 7.16 7.88
CA ASP A 389 14.46 7.30 7.58
C ASP A 389 15.29 6.26 8.34
N VAL A 390 15.01 6.06 9.64
CA VAL A 390 15.77 5.12 10.48
C VAL A 390 15.27 3.68 10.35
N ILE A 391 13.96 3.48 10.16
CA ILE A 391 13.38 2.15 9.95
C ILE A 391 13.80 1.61 8.58
N SER A 392 13.67 2.42 7.53
CA SER A 392 13.82 1.93 6.17
C SER A 392 15.27 1.87 5.72
N MET A 393 16.06 2.88 6.07
CA MET A 393 17.43 3.04 5.57
C MET A 393 18.45 3.45 6.66
N GLY A 394 18.17 3.17 7.94
CA GLY A 394 19.01 3.64 9.06
C GLY A 394 20.47 3.17 9.00
N GLY A 395 20.76 2.01 8.41
CA GLY A 395 22.15 1.54 8.22
C GLY A 395 22.89 2.37 7.18
N THR A 396 22.26 2.59 6.03
CA THR A 396 22.77 3.43 4.94
C THR A 396 22.88 4.89 5.38
N PHE A 397 21.90 5.39 6.13
CA PHE A 397 21.90 6.73 6.71
C PHE A 397 23.13 6.93 7.61
N GLN A 398 23.36 6.04 8.57
CA GLN A 398 24.56 6.08 9.42
C GLN A 398 25.85 5.99 8.60
N ARG A 399 25.87 5.15 7.55
CA ARG A 399 27.03 4.99 6.66
C ARG A 399 27.39 6.29 5.94
N LEU A 400 26.40 6.99 5.37
CA LEU A 400 26.61 8.27 4.68
C LEU A 400 27.26 9.31 5.61
N VAL A 401 26.80 9.40 6.85
CA VAL A 401 27.37 10.30 7.88
C VAL A 401 28.80 9.88 8.25
N ASN A 402 29.02 8.58 8.49
CA ASN A 402 30.35 8.06 8.80
C ASN A 402 31.36 8.30 7.66
N GLN A 403 30.88 8.24 6.42
CA GLN A 403 31.63 8.55 5.20
C GLN A 403 31.75 10.04 4.90
N LYS A 404 31.34 10.92 5.83
CA LYS A 404 31.53 12.38 5.77
C LYS A 404 30.80 13.07 4.63
N HIS A 405 29.69 12.49 4.17
CA HIS A 405 28.76 13.19 3.29
C HIS A 405 28.03 14.31 4.06
N ASP A 406 27.58 15.34 3.33
CA ASP A 406 26.76 16.43 3.87
C ASP A 406 25.29 15.98 3.83
N VAL A 407 24.85 15.32 4.90
CA VAL A 407 23.53 14.67 4.96
C VAL A 407 22.51 15.60 5.62
N HIS A 408 21.35 15.73 4.98
CA HIS A 408 20.17 16.47 5.44
C HIS A 408 18.98 15.53 5.53
N VAL A 409 18.11 15.75 6.51
CA VAL A 409 16.86 14.99 6.67
C VAL A 409 15.67 15.95 6.62
N ALA A 410 14.68 15.60 5.82
CA ALA A 410 13.46 16.36 5.62
C ALA A 410 12.23 15.53 5.99
N TYR A 411 11.64 15.83 7.14
CA TYR A 411 10.42 15.20 7.62
C TYR A 411 9.20 15.87 6.99
N GLN A 412 8.40 15.09 6.27
CA GLN A 412 7.29 15.63 5.47
C GLN A 412 6.03 15.86 6.30
N THR A 413 5.76 15.00 7.29
CA THR A 413 4.58 15.10 8.15
C THR A 413 4.96 15.26 9.62
N SER A 414 4.04 15.80 10.42
CA SER A 414 4.27 15.97 11.86
C SER A 414 4.19 14.67 12.66
N GLY A 415 3.58 13.61 12.11
CA GLY A 415 3.35 12.35 12.81
C GLY A 415 2.42 12.46 14.03
N ASN A 416 1.75 13.60 14.23
CA ASN A 416 0.97 13.89 15.43
C ASN A 416 -0.18 12.91 15.69
N ILE A 417 -0.80 12.34 14.64
CA ILE A 417 -1.88 11.35 14.78
C ILE A 417 -1.40 9.99 15.34
N ALA A 418 -0.09 9.71 15.32
CA ALA A 418 0.45 8.41 15.70
C ALA A 418 0.85 8.31 17.18
N VAL A 419 0.83 9.42 17.92
CA VAL A 419 1.19 9.45 19.34
C VAL A 419 -0.04 9.14 20.19
N GLY A 420 0.11 8.18 21.11
CA GLY A 420 -0.94 7.85 22.07
C GLY A 420 -1.19 8.99 23.07
N ASP A 421 -2.42 9.11 23.55
CA ASP A 421 -2.82 10.17 24.50
C ASP A 421 -2.03 10.08 25.82
N GLU A 422 -1.67 8.87 26.25
CA GLU A 422 -0.90 8.63 27.46
C GLU A 422 0.46 9.32 27.47
N GLU A 423 1.12 9.43 26.31
CA GLU A 423 2.38 10.17 26.18
C GLU A 423 2.15 11.66 26.46
N VAL A 424 1.09 12.25 25.90
CA VAL A 424 0.76 13.66 26.14
C VAL A 424 0.43 13.89 27.61
N ILE A 425 -0.36 13.01 28.23
CA ILE A 425 -0.70 13.08 29.66
C ILE A 425 0.58 13.03 30.50
N ARG A 426 1.52 12.13 30.18
CA ARG A 426 2.79 12.00 30.88
C ARG A 426 3.62 13.28 30.82
N TYR A 427 3.81 13.84 29.61
CA TYR A 427 4.60 15.07 29.44
C TYR A 427 3.91 16.31 30.03
N ALA A 428 2.60 16.47 29.84
CA ALA A 428 1.85 17.58 30.43
C ALA A 428 1.89 17.54 31.96
N SER A 429 1.77 16.34 32.56
CA SER A 429 1.89 16.14 34.01
C SER A 429 3.29 16.49 34.52
N LEU A 430 4.34 16.08 33.79
CA LEU A 430 5.73 16.42 34.12
C LEU A 430 5.94 17.94 34.10
N ILE A 431 5.48 18.63 33.05
CA ILE A 431 5.59 20.09 32.93
C ILE A 431 4.88 20.76 34.11
N ASN A 432 3.68 20.31 34.45
CA ASN A 432 2.94 20.82 35.61
C ASN A 432 3.70 20.65 36.94
N ASN A 433 4.37 19.52 37.15
CA ASN A 433 5.19 19.29 38.33
C ASN A 433 6.41 20.22 38.37
N VAL A 434 7.05 20.46 37.22
CA VAL A 434 8.18 21.40 37.08
C VAL A 434 7.74 22.83 37.38
N ILE A 435 6.60 23.28 36.83
CA ILE A 435 6.03 24.61 37.10
C ILE A 435 5.77 24.77 38.61
N GLN A 436 5.12 23.79 39.24
CA GLN A 436 4.84 23.83 40.68
C GLN A 436 6.11 23.97 41.53
N LYS A 437 7.20 23.33 41.13
CA LYS A 437 8.45 23.35 41.88
C LYS A 437 9.27 24.62 41.66
N TYR A 438 9.39 25.07 40.40
CA TYR A 438 10.39 26.07 40.01
C TYR A 438 9.80 27.42 39.57
N ASN A 439 8.54 27.45 39.11
CA ASN A 439 7.89 28.69 38.70
C ASN A 439 6.36 28.67 38.96
N PRO A 440 5.92 28.57 40.23
CA PRO A 440 4.50 28.46 40.57
C PRO A 440 3.69 29.71 40.20
N SER A 441 4.36 30.84 39.89
CA SER A 441 3.75 32.07 39.40
C SER A 441 3.33 32.03 37.93
N ASP A 442 3.81 31.08 37.13
CA ASP A 442 3.42 30.94 35.72
C ASP A 442 2.05 30.27 35.60
N LYS A 443 1.01 31.08 35.81
CA LYS A 443 -0.38 30.64 35.70
C LYS A 443 -0.77 30.30 34.26
N ALA A 444 -0.21 30.99 33.27
CA ALA A 444 -0.60 30.84 31.87
C ALA A 444 -0.23 29.45 31.34
N LEU A 445 1.01 29.02 31.54
CA LEU A 445 1.44 27.70 31.09
C LEU A 445 0.77 26.57 31.88
N LYS A 446 0.59 26.78 33.19
CA LYS A 446 -0.12 25.84 34.06
C LYS A 446 -1.56 25.63 33.61
N GLU A 447 -2.31 26.71 33.40
CA GLU A 447 -3.70 26.64 32.92
C GLU A 447 -3.79 25.96 31.56
N GLN A 448 -2.81 26.16 30.69
CA GLN A 448 -2.77 25.49 29.39
C GLN A 448 -2.53 23.98 29.52
N MET A 449 -1.60 23.54 30.36
CA MET A 449 -1.38 22.11 30.62
C MET A 449 -2.57 21.48 31.33
N ASP A 450 -3.20 22.18 32.27
CA ASP A 450 -4.40 21.73 32.96
C ASP A 450 -5.59 21.55 31.98
N LYS A 451 -5.73 22.44 30.98
CA LYS A 451 -6.72 22.27 29.90
C LYS A 451 -6.47 21.02 29.07
N VAL A 452 -5.23 20.79 28.65
CA VAL A 452 -4.86 19.59 27.87
C VAL A 452 -5.17 18.32 28.67
N LEU A 453 -4.79 18.28 29.94
CA LEU A 453 -5.08 17.16 30.84
C LEU A 453 -6.59 16.97 31.06
N ASN A 454 -7.34 18.05 31.27
CA ASN A 454 -8.79 17.97 31.47
C ASN A 454 -9.49 17.42 30.22
N PHE A 455 -9.08 17.87 29.03
CA PHE A 455 -9.60 17.35 27.78
C PHE A 455 -9.33 15.85 27.66
N LEU A 456 -8.07 15.42 27.75
CA LEU A 456 -7.68 14.02 27.54
C LEU A 456 -8.23 13.07 28.61
N MET A 457 -8.35 13.50 29.86
CA MET A 457 -8.72 12.61 30.97
C MET A 457 -10.22 12.63 31.31
N LYS A 458 -10.96 13.67 30.90
CA LYS A 458 -12.36 13.84 31.35
C LYS A 458 -13.36 14.15 30.24
N GLU A 459 -12.94 14.80 29.16
CA GLU A 459 -13.85 15.23 28.09
C GLU A 459 -13.79 14.30 26.89
N LYS A 460 -12.58 13.86 26.52
CA LYS A 460 -12.33 13.02 25.36
C LYS A 460 -12.81 11.60 25.60
N ASN A 461 -13.70 11.11 24.75
CA ASN A 461 -14.12 9.72 24.70
C ASN A 461 -13.32 8.97 23.62
N ILE A 462 -13.39 7.65 23.68
CA ILE A 462 -12.77 6.78 22.67
C ILE A 462 -13.35 7.11 21.29
N GLY A 463 -12.49 7.55 20.37
CA GLY A 463 -12.87 7.90 18.99
C GLY A 463 -13.08 9.39 18.73
N ASP A 464 -13.06 10.23 19.76
CA ASP A 464 -13.15 11.69 19.59
C ASP A 464 -11.87 12.26 18.93
N GLU A 465 -12.04 13.28 18.08
CA GLU A 465 -10.93 13.98 17.42
C GLU A 465 -10.07 14.74 18.44
N ASP A 466 -8.76 14.78 18.19
CA ASP A 466 -7.83 15.57 19.01
C ASP A 466 -7.99 17.08 18.72
N ASN A 467 -8.00 17.89 19.77
CA ASN A 467 -7.95 19.33 19.63
C ASN A 467 -6.53 19.81 19.21
N LYS A 468 -6.44 21.07 18.77
CA LYS A 468 -5.18 21.65 18.26
C LYS A 468 -4.02 21.63 19.27
N ASP A 469 -4.31 21.75 20.57
CA ASP A 469 -3.28 21.76 21.60
C ASP A 469 -2.70 20.36 21.82
N VAL A 470 -3.55 19.33 21.80
CA VAL A 470 -3.12 17.93 21.85
C VAL A 470 -2.30 17.58 20.60
N LEU A 471 -2.80 17.91 19.40
CA LEU A 471 -2.08 17.68 18.15
C LEU A 471 -0.72 18.39 18.13
N PHE A 472 -0.64 19.61 18.67
CA PHE A 472 0.63 20.31 18.84
C PHE A 472 1.59 19.54 19.75
N MET A 473 1.14 19.10 20.93
CA MET A 473 1.98 18.34 21.87
C MET A 473 2.46 17.02 21.26
N LYS A 474 1.56 16.25 20.63
CA LYS A 474 1.89 15.01 19.93
C LYS A 474 2.93 15.23 18.83
N GLY A 475 2.73 16.26 18.02
CA GLY A 475 3.69 16.65 16.99
C GLY A 475 5.06 17.00 17.58
N ARG A 476 5.13 17.74 18.70
CA ARG A 476 6.40 18.08 19.35
C ARG A 476 7.15 16.87 19.90
N ILE A 477 6.44 15.91 20.49
CA ILE A 477 7.02 14.64 20.95
C ILE A 477 7.71 13.94 19.76
N ARG A 478 7.00 13.75 18.64
CA ARG A 478 7.55 13.11 17.44
C ARG A 478 8.76 13.82 16.86
N ARG A 479 8.74 15.16 16.82
CA ARG A 479 9.88 15.94 16.32
C ARG A 479 11.12 15.78 17.20
N GLU A 480 10.96 15.79 18.52
CA GLU A 480 12.10 15.62 19.43
C GLU A 480 12.65 14.20 19.39
N GLU A 481 11.81 13.18 19.20
CA GLU A 481 12.26 11.80 18.95
C GLU A 481 13.09 11.70 17.68
N ALA A 482 12.59 12.22 16.56
CA ALA A 482 13.29 12.24 15.27
C ALA A 482 14.60 13.03 15.34
N THR A 483 14.57 14.18 16.01
CA THR A 483 15.77 14.99 16.27
C THR A 483 16.78 14.21 17.12
N THR A 484 16.32 13.48 18.14
CA THR A 484 17.17 12.64 18.98
C THR A 484 17.79 11.48 18.21
N ALA A 485 17.04 10.85 17.29
CA ALA A 485 17.56 9.83 16.39
C ALA A 485 18.64 10.40 15.45
N CYS A 486 18.37 11.55 14.83
CA CYS A 486 19.34 12.28 14.01
C CYS A 486 20.63 12.64 14.78
N ARG A 487 20.50 13.18 16.00
CA ARG A 487 21.65 13.51 16.86
C ARG A 487 22.45 12.26 17.24
N PHE A 488 21.77 11.15 17.52
CA PHE A 488 22.41 9.86 17.78
C PHE A 488 23.23 9.38 16.58
N ILE A 489 22.73 9.59 15.37
CA ILE A 489 23.42 9.24 14.11
C ILE A 489 24.59 10.20 13.81
N GLY A 490 24.52 11.43 14.30
CA GLY A 490 25.55 12.46 14.14
C GLY A 490 25.16 13.60 13.19
N ILE A 491 23.87 13.78 12.92
CA ILE A 491 23.35 14.90 12.13
C ILE A 491 23.25 16.17 12.99
N PRO A 492 23.77 17.32 12.51
CA PRO A 492 23.63 18.58 13.21
C PRO A 492 22.19 19.12 13.09
N ASP A 493 21.70 19.79 14.12
CA ASP A 493 20.34 20.34 14.16
C ASP A 493 20.01 21.24 12.96
N SER A 494 21.00 21.94 12.39
CA SER A 494 20.81 22.78 11.20
C SER A 494 20.46 22.02 9.93
N HIS A 495 20.66 20.69 9.90
CA HIS A 495 20.38 19.81 8.76
C HIS A 495 19.08 19.00 8.95
N ILE A 496 18.36 19.23 10.04
CA ILE A 496 17.09 18.59 10.36
C ILE A 496 15.98 19.59 10.02
N THR A 497 15.13 19.24 9.05
CA THR A 497 14.04 20.12 8.61
C THR A 497 12.70 19.41 8.71
N PHE A 498 11.71 20.08 9.32
CA PHE A 498 10.32 19.65 9.34
C PHE A 498 9.53 20.51 8.35
N LEU A 499 8.96 19.89 7.32
CA LEU A 499 8.28 20.58 6.22
C LEU A 499 6.81 20.87 6.53
N ASP A 500 6.19 20.09 7.42
CA ASP A 500 4.80 20.26 7.87
C ASP A 500 3.82 20.39 6.69
N LEU A 501 3.83 19.39 5.80
CA LEU A 501 3.03 19.45 4.57
C LEU A 501 1.53 19.59 4.88
N PRO A 502 0.86 20.63 4.34
CA PRO A 502 -0.54 20.96 4.64
C PRO A 502 -1.55 19.82 4.50
N PHE A 503 -1.36 18.88 3.57
CA PHE A 503 -2.30 17.76 3.37
C PHE A 503 -2.50 16.89 4.64
N TYR A 504 -1.49 16.86 5.51
CA TYR A 504 -1.46 16.09 6.74
C TYR A 504 -2.00 16.86 7.95
N GLU A 505 -1.86 18.18 7.97
CA GLU A 505 -2.19 19.07 9.10
C GLU A 505 -3.70 19.37 9.21
N THR A 506 -4.54 18.37 8.94
CA THR A 506 -6.01 18.49 8.91
C THR A 506 -6.68 18.13 10.24
N GLY A 507 -5.96 17.42 11.13
CA GLY A 507 -6.51 16.88 12.39
C GLY A 507 -7.44 15.68 12.21
N LYS A 508 -7.67 15.22 10.97
CA LYS A 508 -8.55 14.10 10.64
C LYS A 508 -7.76 12.85 10.29
N VAL A 509 -8.36 11.68 10.55
CA VAL A 509 -7.83 10.38 10.10
C VAL A 509 -7.80 10.31 8.57
N GLN A 510 -8.81 10.86 7.90
CA GLN A 510 -8.84 10.98 6.45
C GLN A 510 -8.10 12.25 6.00
N LYS A 511 -6.99 12.05 5.27
CA LYS A 511 -6.10 13.11 4.79
C LYS A 511 -6.72 13.86 3.62
N SER A 512 -6.39 15.14 3.48
CA SER A 512 -6.81 15.93 2.31
C SER A 512 -6.00 15.51 1.06
N PRO A 513 -6.54 15.71 -0.14
CA PRO A 513 -5.76 15.62 -1.37
C PRO A 513 -4.57 16.59 -1.34
N ILE A 514 -3.47 16.22 -1.99
CA ILE A 514 -2.31 17.08 -2.15
C ILE A 514 -2.66 18.38 -2.90
N THR A 515 -2.06 19.48 -2.49
CA THR A 515 -2.25 20.81 -3.08
C THR A 515 -0.92 21.40 -3.58
N GLN A 516 -1.01 22.51 -4.34
CA GLN A 516 0.18 23.23 -4.81
C GLN A 516 1.01 23.80 -3.66
N ALA A 517 0.40 24.05 -2.50
CA ALA A 517 1.12 24.52 -1.32
C ALA A 517 2.13 23.48 -0.83
N ASP A 518 1.75 22.19 -0.81
CA ASP A 518 2.62 21.08 -0.45
C ASP A 518 3.84 21.01 -1.39
N VAL A 519 3.57 21.08 -2.71
CA VAL A 519 4.62 21.04 -3.75
C VAL A 519 5.59 22.22 -3.63
N ASN A 520 5.07 23.43 -3.37
CA ASN A 520 5.90 24.62 -3.22
C ASN A 520 6.85 24.54 -2.02
N ILE A 521 6.42 23.94 -0.91
CA ILE A 521 7.26 23.72 0.28
C ILE A 521 8.43 22.79 -0.07
N VAL A 522 8.15 21.64 -0.69
CA VAL A 522 9.18 20.68 -1.10
C VAL A 522 10.12 21.31 -2.12
N LYS A 523 9.57 22.03 -3.11
CA LYS A 523 10.35 22.74 -4.13
C LYS A 523 11.31 23.76 -3.51
N ALA A 524 10.83 24.61 -2.60
CA ALA A 524 11.65 25.61 -1.93
C ALA A 524 12.79 24.96 -1.11
N TYR A 525 12.51 23.84 -0.44
CA TYR A 525 13.51 23.08 0.28
C TYR A 525 14.59 22.49 -0.65
N LEU A 526 14.20 21.84 -1.74
CA LEU A 526 15.14 21.29 -2.74
C LEU A 526 16.01 22.39 -3.38
N GLN A 527 15.43 23.55 -3.71
CA GLN A 527 16.16 24.70 -4.24
C GLN A 527 17.18 25.25 -3.24
N LYS A 528 16.89 25.21 -1.93
CA LYS A 528 17.79 25.66 -0.87
C LYS A 528 18.99 24.71 -0.73
N VAL A 529 18.77 23.40 -0.75
CA VAL A 529 19.85 22.42 -0.50
C VAL A 529 20.67 22.12 -1.76
N GLN A 530 20.01 21.99 -2.92
CA GLN A 530 20.59 21.52 -4.19
C GLN A 530 21.41 20.24 -3.98
N PRO A 531 20.74 19.12 -3.64
CA PRO A 531 21.40 17.85 -3.37
C PRO A 531 21.99 17.21 -4.64
N HIS A 532 22.98 16.34 -4.44
CA HIS A 532 23.51 15.45 -5.48
C HIS A 532 22.84 14.07 -5.43
N GLU A 533 22.22 13.76 -4.31
CA GLU A 533 21.61 12.47 -4.02
C GLU A 533 20.39 12.70 -3.12
N VAL A 534 19.27 12.07 -3.45
CA VAL A 534 18.02 12.16 -2.70
C VAL A 534 17.49 10.78 -2.44
N PHE A 535 17.20 10.46 -1.18
CA PHE A 535 16.49 9.25 -0.80
C PHE A 535 15.02 9.57 -0.53
N VAL A 536 14.11 8.76 -1.08
CA VAL A 536 12.66 8.93 -0.94
C VAL A 536 11.97 7.59 -0.65
N ALA A 537 10.86 7.62 0.06
CA ALA A 537 10.02 6.44 0.24
C ALA A 537 9.26 6.11 -1.06
N GLY A 538 9.61 5.00 -1.70
CA GLY A 538 8.96 4.45 -2.90
C GLY A 538 7.89 3.40 -2.58
N ASP A 539 7.35 3.39 -1.36
CA ASP A 539 6.41 2.37 -0.91
C ASP A 539 4.95 2.76 -1.23
N LEU A 540 4.50 2.39 -2.42
CA LEU A 540 3.15 2.69 -2.91
C LEU A 540 2.05 1.86 -2.23
N ALA A 541 2.45 0.79 -1.53
CA ALA A 541 1.54 -0.12 -0.81
C ALA A 541 1.34 0.27 0.67
N ASP A 542 1.83 1.43 1.09
CA ASP A 542 1.68 1.93 2.46
C ASP A 542 0.19 1.88 2.89
N PRO A 543 -0.17 1.13 3.96
CA PRO A 543 -1.55 1.01 4.42
C PRO A 543 -2.20 2.35 4.80
N HIS A 544 -1.41 3.40 5.04
CA HIS A 544 -1.89 4.73 5.43
C HIS A 544 -1.97 5.72 4.26
N GLY A 545 -1.42 5.36 3.09
CA GLY A 545 -1.33 6.20 1.90
C GLY A 545 -0.46 7.45 2.04
N THR A 546 0.24 7.65 3.18
CA THR A 546 1.09 8.84 3.39
C THR A 546 2.26 8.82 2.42
N HIS A 547 2.89 7.65 2.25
CA HIS A 547 4.10 7.53 1.44
C HIS A 547 3.83 7.93 -0.01
N LYS A 548 2.71 7.49 -0.58
CA LYS A 548 2.29 7.86 -1.93
C LYS A 548 2.12 9.38 -2.07
N VAL A 549 1.38 10.02 -1.16
CA VAL A 549 1.12 11.47 -1.23
C VAL A 549 2.41 12.28 -1.07
N CYS A 550 3.26 11.88 -0.12
CA CYS A 550 4.58 12.46 0.11
C CYS A 550 5.50 12.33 -1.11
N LEU A 551 5.49 11.16 -1.76
CA LEU A 551 6.24 10.92 -2.99
C LEU A 551 5.69 11.78 -4.15
N ASP A 552 4.38 11.82 -4.34
CA ASP A 552 3.73 12.67 -5.35
C ASP A 552 4.12 14.15 -5.19
N ALA A 553 4.24 14.66 -3.96
CA ALA A 553 4.71 16.02 -3.68
C ALA A 553 6.15 16.26 -4.17
N ILE A 554 7.04 15.31 -3.90
CA ILE A 554 8.44 15.37 -4.31
C ILE A 554 8.56 15.30 -5.82
N LEU A 555 7.86 14.37 -6.47
CA LEU A 555 7.88 14.21 -7.92
C LEU A 555 7.34 15.45 -8.64
N ALA A 556 6.25 16.04 -8.13
CA ALA A 556 5.70 17.26 -8.68
C ALA A 556 6.69 18.44 -8.55
N ALA A 557 7.37 18.55 -7.40
CA ALA A 557 8.39 19.57 -7.19
C ALA A 557 9.58 19.40 -8.17
N ILE A 558 10.01 18.14 -8.41
CA ILE A 558 11.07 17.84 -9.37
C ILE A 558 10.65 18.20 -10.80
N ASP A 559 9.43 17.85 -11.22
CA ASP A 559 8.90 18.16 -12.57
C ASP A 559 8.84 19.68 -12.80
N GLU A 560 8.41 20.44 -11.79
CA GLU A 560 8.42 21.91 -11.84
C GLU A 560 9.85 22.47 -11.92
N LEU A 561 10.77 22.00 -11.09
CA LEU A 561 12.17 22.45 -11.11
C LEU A 561 12.88 22.12 -12.42
N LYS A 562 12.59 20.96 -13.00
CA LYS A 562 13.11 20.56 -14.31
C LYS A 562 12.59 21.50 -15.39
N SER A 563 11.29 21.83 -15.35
CA SER A 563 10.65 22.79 -16.26
C SER A 563 11.19 24.22 -16.08
N GLU A 564 11.56 24.61 -14.86
CA GLU A 564 12.20 25.89 -14.52
C GLU A 564 13.70 25.94 -14.88
N GLY A 565 14.28 24.82 -15.36
CA GLY A 565 15.66 24.78 -15.85
C GLY A 565 16.73 24.59 -14.76
N ALA A 566 16.38 24.01 -13.60
CA ALA A 566 17.33 23.74 -12.52
C ALA A 566 18.44 22.76 -12.96
N THR A 567 19.63 23.28 -13.29
CA THR A 567 20.73 22.49 -13.86
C THR A 567 21.30 21.44 -12.92
N TRP A 568 21.29 21.69 -11.61
CA TRP A 568 21.80 20.77 -10.59
C TRP A 568 21.01 19.45 -10.55
N LEU A 569 19.74 19.43 -10.97
CA LEU A 569 18.93 18.21 -11.05
C LEU A 569 19.48 17.20 -12.06
N LYS A 570 20.19 17.64 -13.10
CA LYS A 570 20.81 16.73 -14.08
C LYS A 570 21.86 15.82 -13.45
N GLU A 571 22.51 16.33 -12.41
CA GLU A 571 23.52 15.62 -11.65
C GLU A 571 22.94 15.00 -10.37
N CYS A 572 21.64 15.12 -10.09
CA CYS A 572 21.02 14.59 -8.88
C CYS A 572 20.48 13.18 -9.13
N ARG A 573 20.85 12.21 -8.29
CA ARG A 573 20.26 10.85 -8.31
C ARG A 573 19.20 10.69 -7.25
N PHE A 574 18.17 9.92 -7.57
CA PHE A 574 17.05 9.65 -6.67
C PHE A 574 17.01 8.16 -6.36
N TRP A 575 17.15 7.81 -5.09
CA TRP A 575 17.13 6.43 -4.61
C TRP A 575 15.85 6.20 -3.82
N MET A 576 15.06 5.22 -4.23
CA MET A 576 13.83 4.84 -3.55
C MET A 576 14.09 3.72 -2.56
N TYR A 577 13.64 3.90 -1.33
CA TYR A 577 13.59 2.85 -0.30
C TYR A 577 12.14 2.42 -0.05
N ARG A 578 11.92 1.21 0.49
CA ARG A 578 10.61 0.76 0.96
C ARG A 578 10.46 0.90 2.47
N GLY A 579 9.23 1.14 2.93
CA GLY A 579 8.87 1.26 4.34
C GLY A 579 8.98 -0.07 5.10
N ALA A 580 8.51 -0.10 6.34
CA ALA A 580 8.62 -1.29 7.21
C ALA A 580 7.91 -2.56 6.69
N TRP A 581 7.04 -2.43 5.70
CA TRP A 581 6.07 -3.46 5.31
C TRP A 581 6.47 -4.26 4.07
N ALA A 582 7.35 -3.73 3.24
CA ALA A 582 7.76 -4.32 1.97
C ALA A 582 9.27 -4.20 1.75
N GLU A 583 9.81 -5.07 0.90
CA GLU A 583 11.16 -4.94 0.33
C GLU A 583 11.06 -4.91 -1.19
N TRP A 584 12.10 -4.39 -1.82
CA TRP A 584 12.24 -4.52 -3.27
C TRP A 584 12.50 -5.96 -3.66
N GLU A 585 11.80 -6.44 -4.68
CA GLU A 585 12.18 -7.67 -5.34
C GLU A 585 13.58 -7.53 -5.92
N ILE A 586 14.38 -8.58 -5.79
CA ILE A 586 15.81 -8.54 -6.13
C ILE A 586 16.08 -8.17 -7.59
N ASP A 587 15.13 -8.40 -8.47
CA ASP A 587 15.22 -7.99 -9.86
C ASP A 587 15.26 -6.47 -10.04
N TYR A 588 14.61 -5.70 -9.17
CA TYR A 588 14.64 -4.24 -9.18
C TYR A 588 15.82 -3.63 -8.44
N ILE A 589 16.44 -4.35 -7.51
CA ILE A 589 17.51 -3.79 -6.67
C ILE A 589 18.66 -3.30 -7.55
N GLU A 590 18.95 -1.99 -7.47
CA GLU A 590 20.05 -1.34 -8.18
C GLU A 590 21.19 -0.96 -7.23
N MET A 591 20.89 -0.76 -5.95
CA MET A 591 21.88 -0.63 -4.89
C MET A 591 21.52 -1.54 -3.71
N ALA A 592 22.47 -2.37 -3.29
CA ALA A 592 22.41 -3.17 -2.08
C ALA A 592 23.53 -2.72 -1.15
N VAL A 593 23.19 -2.25 0.04
CA VAL A 593 24.15 -1.76 1.04
C VAL A 593 24.26 -2.78 2.17
N PRO A 594 25.36 -3.54 2.26
CA PRO A 594 25.59 -4.43 3.37
C PRO A 594 25.80 -3.67 4.68
N ILE A 595 25.23 -4.22 5.74
CA ILE A 595 25.26 -3.69 7.10
C ILE A 595 25.99 -4.70 7.98
N SER A 596 26.91 -4.23 8.80
CA SER A 596 27.59 -5.07 9.80
C SER A 596 26.72 -5.27 11.05
N PRO A 597 27.00 -6.27 11.92
CA PRO A 597 26.28 -6.45 13.18
C PRO A 597 26.25 -5.20 14.08
N GLU A 598 27.33 -4.41 14.08
CA GLU A 598 27.42 -3.16 14.87
C GLU A 598 26.55 -2.05 14.29
N GLU A 599 26.44 -1.97 12.97
CA GLU A 599 25.60 -1.00 12.28
C GLU A 599 24.13 -1.38 12.36
N LEU A 600 23.81 -2.68 12.30
CA LEU A 600 22.45 -3.16 12.52
C LEU A 600 22.00 -2.86 13.95
N ARG A 601 22.90 -3.07 14.94
CA ARG A 601 22.64 -2.68 16.32
C ARG A 601 22.44 -1.16 16.46
N SER A 602 23.27 -0.36 15.79
CA SER A 602 23.12 1.11 15.79
C SER A 602 21.81 1.55 15.16
N LYS A 603 21.41 0.93 14.04
CA LYS A 603 20.11 1.12 13.40
C LYS A 603 18.98 0.84 14.37
N ARG A 604 18.97 -0.32 15.04
CA ARG A 604 17.98 -0.62 16.08
C ARG A 604 17.93 0.45 17.16
N LEU A 605 19.08 0.89 17.67
CA LEU A 605 19.14 1.93 18.71
C LEU A 605 18.59 3.28 18.23
N SER A 606 18.74 3.61 16.95
CA SER A 606 18.14 4.81 16.35
C SER A 606 16.62 4.70 16.23
N ILE A 607 16.09 3.54 15.83
CA ILE A 607 14.64 3.26 15.83
C ILE A 607 14.06 3.39 17.23
N LEU A 608 14.76 2.88 18.25
CA LEU A 608 14.36 2.96 19.66
C LEU A 608 14.41 4.39 20.25
N LYS A 609 14.85 5.41 19.49
CA LYS A 609 14.70 6.82 19.90
C LYS A 609 13.28 7.33 19.70
N HIS A 610 12.44 6.62 18.93
CA HIS A 610 11.03 6.90 18.73
C HIS A 610 10.18 6.20 19.79
N GLN A 611 10.32 6.63 21.04
CA GLN A 611 9.75 5.95 22.21
C GLN A 611 8.23 5.85 22.17
N SER A 612 7.54 6.88 21.70
CA SER A 612 6.10 6.90 21.56
C SER A 612 5.57 5.87 20.56
N GLN A 613 6.44 5.20 19.80
CA GLN A 613 6.09 4.20 18.79
C GLN A 613 6.57 2.78 19.18
N MET A 614 7.08 2.59 20.41
CA MET A 614 7.71 1.35 20.83
C MET A 614 6.76 0.23 21.25
N GLU A 615 5.66 0.53 21.93
CA GLU A 615 4.82 -0.50 22.59
C GLU A 615 3.69 -1.01 21.68
N SER A 616 3.24 -0.17 20.76
CA SER A 616 2.36 -0.58 19.67
C SER A 616 2.52 0.42 18.55
N ALA A 617 2.71 -0.06 17.32
CA ALA A 617 2.34 0.75 16.18
C ALA A 617 0.84 1.04 16.34
N PRO A 618 0.37 2.30 16.27
CA PRO A 618 -1.05 2.51 16.01
C PRO A 618 -1.36 1.68 14.76
N PHE A 619 -2.28 0.71 14.88
CA PHE A 619 -2.62 -0.26 13.84
C PHE A 619 -1.58 -1.39 13.59
N LEU A 620 -1.12 -2.07 14.65
CA LEU A 620 -0.40 -3.36 14.52
C LEU A 620 -1.16 -4.30 13.58
N GLY A 621 -0.52 -4.70 12.47
CA GLY A 621 -1.00 -5.66 11.48
C GLY A 621 -1.18 -7.09 12.04
N ASN A 622 -1.24 -8.13 11.21
CA ASN A 622 -1.19 -9.53 11.68
C ASN A 622 0.19 -9.92 12.25
N ASP A 623 1.10 -8.95 12.26
CA ASP A 623 2.45 -9.07 12.70
C ASP A 623 2.57 -8.33 14.05
N GLU A 624 2.71 -9.08 15.14
CA GLU A 624 2.84 -8.52 16.49
C GLU A 624 4.25 -7.97 16.76
N ARG A 625 5.19 -8.15 15.81
CA ARG A 625 6.56 -7.66 15.95
C ARG A 625 6.58 -6.13 16.02
N LEU A 626 7.49 -5.62 16.84
CA LEU A 626 7.79 -4.20 16.94
C LEU A 626 8.49 -3.72 15.66
N PHE A 627 8.42 -2.41 15.37
CA PHE A 627 9.02 -1.84 14.15
C PHE A 627 10.50 -2.19 13.97
N TRP A 628 11.28 -2.17 15.06
CA TRP A 628 12.70 -2.52 15.00
C TRP A 628 12.93 -4.01 14.64
N GLN A 629 12.09 -4.92 15.15
CA GLN A 629 12.17 -6.35 14.83
C GLN A 629 11.84 -6.58 13.36
N ARG A 630 10.78 -5.94 12.87
CA ARG A 630 10.42 -6.00 11.45
C ARG A 630 11.55 -5.48 10.58
N SER A 631 12.11 -4.33 10.93
CA SER A 631 13.24 -3.76 10.20
C SER A 631 14.46 -4.69 10.17
N GLU A 632 14.83 -5.32 11.30
CA GLU A 632 15.96 -6.25 11.35
C GLU A 632 15.67 -7.50 10.50
N ASP A 633 14.54 -8.16 10.72
CA ASP A 633 14.14 -9.39 10.00
C ASP A 633 14.06 -9.15 8.49
N ARG A 634 13.59 -7.97 8.08
CA ARG A 634 13.51 -7.55 6.69
C ARG A 634 14.90 -7.45 6.06
N ASN A 635 15.84 -6.76 6.72
CA ASN A 635 17.20 -6.65 6.20
C ASN A 635 17.97 -7.99 6.25
N HIS A 636 17.71 -8.85 7.23
CA HIS A 636 18.22 -10.22 7.27
C HIS A 636 17.68 -11.06 6.10
N ALA A 637 16.39 -10.95 5.79
CA ALA A 637 15.79 -11.67 4.68
C ALA A 637 16.43 -11.30 3.32
N THR A 638 16.75 -10.02 3.11
CA THR A 638 17.49 -9.58 1.91
C THR A 638 18.91 -10.13 1.88
N ALA A 639 19.62 -10.13 3.02
CA ALA A 639 20.96 -10.73 3.10
C ALA A 639 20.94 -12.24 2.82
N GLU A 640 19.97 -12.96 3.39
CA GLU A 640 19.79 -14.40 3.19
C GLU A 640 19.41 -14.73 1.74
N LEU A 641 18.60 -13.88 1.10
CA LEU A 641 18.29 -13.97 -0.33
C LEU A 641 19.56 -13.89 -1.18
N TYR A 642 20.43 -12.90 -0.94
CA TYR A 642 21.72 -12.78 -1.62
C TYR A 642 22.61 -14.01 -1.36
N HIS A 643 22.65 -14.49 -0.11
CA HIS A 643 23.42 -15.68 0.26
C HIS A 643 22.97 -16.94 -0.49
N LYS A 644 21.66 -17.22 -0.55
CA LYS A 644 21.08 -18.37 -1.27
C LYS A 644 21.37 -18.34 -2.77
N LEU A 645 21.54 -17.15 -3.35
CA LEU A 645 21.93 -16.99 -4.75
C LEU A 645 23.41 -17.24 -5.01
N GLY A 646 24.22 -17.44 -3.96
CA GLY A 646 25.64 -17.76 -4.03
C GLY A 646 26.57 -16.56 -3.82
N LEU A 647 26.04 -15.42 -3.35
CA LEU A 647 26.84 -14.25 -2.98
C LEU A 647 27.37 -14.37 -1.54
N ALA A 648 28.21 -13.42 -1.14
CA ALA A 648 28.77 -13.39 0.20
C ALA A 648 27.66 -13.32 1.27
N SER A 649 27.90 -13.98 2.41
CA SER A 649 27.00 -13.91 3.57
C SER A 649 27.24 -12.59 4.29
N TYR A 650 26.20 -11.77 4.37
CA TYR A 650 26.18 -10.51 5.10
C TYR A 650 25.22 -10.64 6.29
N GLU A 651 25.42 -9.84 7.33
CA GLU A 651 24.49 -9.78 8.45
C GLU A 651 23.11 -9.27 7.98
N ALA A 652 23.10 -8.13 7.29
CA ALA A 652 21.88 -7.48 6.82
C ALA A 652 22.17 -6.68 5.54
N ILE A 653 21.15 -6.46 4.71
CA ILE A 653 21.23 -5.62 3.50
C ILE A 653 20.04 -4.66 3.46
N GLU A 654 20.31 -3.40 3.16
CA GLU A 654 19.31 -2.42 2.71
C GLU A 654 19.35 -2.29 1.19
N ALA A 655 18.19 -2.20 0.56
CA ALA A 655 18.04 -2.21 -0.88
C ALA A 655 17.38 -0.92 -1.40
N PHE A 656 17.85 -0.45 -2.56
CA PHE A 656 17.35 0.76 -3.20
C PHE A 656 17.19 0.57 -4.71
N VAL A 657 16.25 1.33 -5.27
CA VAL A 657 15.96 1.41 -6.71
C VAL A 657 16.17 2.84 -7.17
N GLU A 658 16.82 3.05 -8.31
CA GLU A 658 17.03 4.38 -8.87
C GLU A 658 15.74 4.87 -9.55
N TYR A 659 15.21 6.01 -9.12
CA TYR A 659 14.19 6.73 -9.87
C TYR A 659 14.83 7.70 -10.85
N LYS A 660 14.43 7.60 -12.13
CA LYS A 660 14.83 8.53 -13.18
C LYS A 660 13.66 9.45 -13.51
N PRO A 661 13.73 10.75 -13.15
CA PRO A 661 12.64 11.69 -13.42
C PRO A 661 12.27 11.75 -14.91
N LEU A 662 10.97 11.57 -15.20
CA LEU A 662 10.38 11.53 -16.54
C LEU A 662 10.73 12.76 -17.39
#